data_AF-A0A5A8BZ69-F1
#
_entry.id   AF-A0A5A8BZ69-F1
#
_cell.length_a   1.000
_cell.length_b   1.000
_cell.length_c   1.000
_cell.angle_alpha   90.00
_cell.angle_beta   90.00
_cell.angle_gamma   90.00
#
_symmetry.space_group_name_H-M   'P 1'
#
loop_
_entity.id
_entity.type
_entity.pdbx_description
1 polymer ?
#
loop_
_entity_poly.entity_id
_entity_poly.type
_entity_poly.pdbx_seq_one_letter_code
_entity_poly.pdbx_strand_id
1 'polypeptide(L)'
;MGRALLLATAAVLLAQGVRGWKEWTWEGDGPGPRAGHSMVLINETAFLFGGRANDIAVPHVPKTYEVSEENGQLSFTTYDQNLVLACDGNRTFDECYNISIGLLFNDLWSYDLDCTRFADDGCEYRGWTRVDPGARLGGCEFYAGELQCTHPTERYDQTLLAMDDGRITLFGGFSRKCRDYCSDQWEMDARGCLEARRAGQEAADATACRWQELGELGLEGPSQRWRHAAASNGTTAFVFGGHRLWHGFSPENSESNDWRLQDTRQYGGYLDDLWTYTPHPQLGMRGNWSQVVPRESCYHRRGVKHVARFDIRCRVIWPPRRASASLVATMGRDIGADPLEAPPEPTLLLFGGYSTPFPYPHRKARGAGSSTSRAAADGMAPFPTAPYYLDDLWRFNVSSGLWAPVDPLGGSRPSARRDSAMRMASDSAFLLFGGYGSNTLMNDLWIFNLTTTRWIHVGPSVHARFPQNCTDDTLRLPDGSDFVVSQSVFGEPTRFSALDGQAGRASEPVIIRQPRRQAPGWDGCRDRADGRPDLPSLLQYERPSQRERPASVLSLRRGEMLVHGGRAALKEDLPTVQVTHPAEVVGDMWLWRQGNCAKNCSGRGDCVFGHCYCYDGYYGLDCSNTSCPGDYCYMDETAHTQVCTHCCSARWEHADNQSYARRERKVPCGPANAGESHGICDGFGSCQCRPPFLTEDCSVRDCPDGCNGNGYCSVEFPVSRCVCDPGWTGRACDTRLCLNNCTYPNGVCVGGRCNCTFLQNPYNRSMVWARYEGDDCSYVLPYAGAGSPAAGWAALAACLAAAAAAASRGGTRGAPSECAGGRGGRSGSALGGGGGHPGGGGAALGGAEESADSRRRRGTATGPNSALG
;
A
#
# COMPACT_ATOMS: atom_id res chain seq x y z
N MET A 1 -8.03 -34.26 -53.77
CA MET A 1 -7.28 -32.98 -53.88
C MET A 1 -8.27 -31.86 -53.65
N GLY A 2 -7.98 -30.95 -52.70
CA GLY A 2 -8.88 -29.85 -52.29
C GLY A 2 -9.60 -30.11 -50.96
N ARG A 3 -8.91 -29.88 -49.84
CA ARG A 3 -9.40 -30.07 -48.47
C ARG A 3 -10.25 -28.88 -48.01
N ALA A 4 -11.40 -29.20 -47.44
CA ALA A 4 -12.13 -28.37 -46.49
C ALA A 4 -11.30 -28.18 -45.21
N LEU A 5 -10.96 -26.93 -44.88
CA LEU A 5 -10.52 -26.52 -43.54
C LEU A 5 -10.69 -24.99 -43.42
N LEU A 6 -11.91 -24.56 -43.12
CA LEU A 6 -12.25 -23.17 -42.77
C LEU A 6 -13.52 -23.24 -41.92
N LEU A 7 -13.35 -23.59 -40.63
CA LEU A 7 -14.34 -23.45 -39.54
C LEU A 7 -13.69 -23.93 -38.23
N ALA A 8 -12.76 -23.14 -37.69
CA ALA A 8 -12.28 -23.23 -36.31
C ALA A 8 -11.47 -21.97 -35.94
N THR A 9 -12.05 -20.78 -36.14
CA THR A 9 -11.52 -19.54 -35.58
C THR A 9 -12.63 -18.82 -34.82
N ALA A 10 -12.31 -18.49 -33.57
CA ALA A 10 -13.01 -17.53 -32.71
C ALA A 10 -14.46 -17.85 -32.33
N ALA A 11 -14.65 -18.91 -31.55
CA ALA A 11 -15.72 -18.98 -30.54
C ALA A 11 -15.09 -18.95 -29.14
N VAL A 12 -14.36 -17.86 -28.83
CA VAL A 12 -14.14 -17.45 -27.44
C VAL A 12 -15.32 -16.53 -27.12
N LEU A 13 -16.45 -17.15 -26.82
CA LEU A 13 -17.60 -16.47 -26.23
C LEU A 13 -17.18 -15.95 -24.85
N LEU A 14 -17.10 -14.62 -24.75
CA LEU A 14 -17.56 -13.81 -23.62
C LEU A 14 -17.87 -14.60 -22.34
N ALA A 15 -16.83 -14.92 -21.56
CA ALA A 15 -16.94 -15.02 -20.12
C ALA A 15 -16.18 -13.82 -19.55
N GLN A 16 -16.91 -12.72 -19.37
CA GLN A 16 -16.47 -11.57 -18.59
C GLN A 16 -16.37 -12.02 -17.12
N GLY A 17 -15.23 -12.59 -16.72
CA GLY A 17 -14.88 -12.85 -15.32
C GLY A 17 -13.91 -11.77 -14.85
N VAL A 18 -14.27 -11.10 -13.76
CA VAL A 18 -13.52 -10.00 -13.12
C VAL A 18 -12.42 -10.63 -12.24
N ARG A 19 -11.46 -9.84 -11.74
CA ARG A 19 -10.06 -10.26 -11.85
C ARG A 19 -9.14 -9.93 -10.65
N GLY A 20 -9.16 -10.60 -9.49
CA GLY A 20 -8.13 -10.39 -8.42
C GLY A 20 -8.25 -11.33 -7.21
N TRP A 21 -7.84 -10.90 -6.00
CA TRP A 21 -8.13 -11.66 -4.76
C TRP A 21 -9.63 -11.78 -4.57
N LYS A 22 -10.15 -13.00 -4.54
CA LYS A 22 -11.55 -13.32 -4.32
C LYS A 22 -11.65 -14.32 -3.17
N GLU A 23 -12.58 -14.08 -2.26
CA GLU A 23 -12.95 -15.08 -1.26
C GLU A 23 -13.60 -16.26 -1.99
N TRP A 24 -12.97 -17.42 -1.88
CA TRP A 24 -13.34 -18.63 -2.59
C TRP A 24 -14.28 -19.45 -1.72
N THR A 25 -15.57 -19.37 -2.02
CA THR A 25 -16.61 -20.11 -1.30
C THR A 25 -16.89 -21.45 -1.95
N TRP A 26 -17.45 -22.38 -1.18
CA TRP A 26 -17.86 -23.69 -1.66
C TRP A 26 -19.10 -24.16 -0.90
N GLU A 27 -19.78 -25.16 -1.45
CA GLU A 27 -20.91 -25.82 -0.81
C GLU A 27 -20.46 -27.11 -0.10
N GLY A 28 -21.08 -27.41 1.04
CA GLY A 28 -20.84 -28.63 1.81
C GLY A 28 -19.70 -28.54 2.83
N ASP A 29 -19.30 -29.70 3.34
CA ASP A 29 -18.25 -29.81 4.36
C ASP A 29 -16.87 -29.43 3.78
N GLY A 30 -16.06 -28.78 4.61
CA GLY A 30 -14.68 -28.46 4.29
C GLY A 30 -13.71 -28.93 5.38
N PRO A 31 -12.40 -28.79 5.15
CA PRO A 31 -11.37 -29.12 6.13
C PRO A 31 -11.44 -28.28 7.43
N GLY A 32 -12.21 -27.20 7.45
CA GLY A 32 -12.37 -26.34 8.62
C GLY A 32 -11.10 -25.55 8.97
N PRO A 33 -11.12 -24.78 10.08
CA PRO A 33 -10.02 -23.89 10.43
C PRO A 33 -8.75 -24.63 10.83
N ARG A 34 -7.65 -24.36 10.12
CA ARG A 34 -6.34 -24.99 10.39
C ARG A 34 -5.17 -24.12 9.94
N ALA A 35 -4.08 -24.15 10.70
CA ALA A 35 -2.82 -23.49 10.38
C ALA A 35 -1.65 -24.49 10.38
N GLY A 36 -0.64 -24.23 9.55
CA GLY A 36 0.51 -25.13 9.41
C GLY A 36 0.16 -26.49 8.79
N HIS A 37 -0.87 -26.51 7.95
CA HIS A 37 -1.19 -27.65 7.10
C HIS A 37 -0.42 -27.51 5.78
N SER A 38 -0.29 -28.61 5.05
CA SER A 38 0.37 -28.60 3.74
C SER A 38 -0.67 -28.75 2.65
N MET A 39 -0.45 -28.08 1.53
CA MET A 39 -1.30 -28.20 0.35
C MET A 39 -0.43 -28.37 -0.90
N VAL A 40 -0.78 -29.34 -1.75
CA VAL A 40 -0.08 -29.67 -3.00
C VAL A 40 -1.07 -29.82 -4.14
N LEU A 41 -0.61 -29.71 -5.39
CA LEU A 41 -1.46 -29.80 -6.57
C LEU A 41 -1.03 -31.01 -7.41
N ILE A 42 -1.98 -31.89 -7.74
CA ILE A 42 -1.79 -33.01 -8.68
C ILE A 42 -2.95 -32.99 -9.67
N ASN A 43 -2.66 -32.93 -10.97
CA ASN A 43 -3.65 -32.91 -12.04
C ASN A 43 -4.81 -31.92 -11.75
N GLU A 44 -4.48 -30.69 -11.35
CA GLU A 44 -5.45 -29.62 -11.07
C GLU A 44 -6.39 -29.90 -9.89
N THR A 45 -6.07 -30.91 -9.10
CA THR A 45 -6.74 -31.21 -7.82
C THR A 45 -5.81 -30.83 -6.69
N ALA A 46 -6.25 -29.93 -5.82
CA ALA A 46 -5.51 -29.54 -4.63
C ALA A 46 -5.74 -30.57 -3.52
N PHE A 47 -4.66 -31.07 -2.92
CA PHE A 47 -4.70 -31.96 -1.76
C PHE A 47 -4.23 -31.22 -0.52
N LEU A 48 -4.97 -31.34 0.57
CA LEU A 48 -4.69 -30.71 1.85
C LEU A 48 -4.57 -31.76 2.94
N PHE A 49 -3.49 -31.67 3.74
CA PHE A 49 -3.25 -32.60 4.84
C PHE A 49 -2.85 -31.89 6.14
N GLY A 50 -3.40 -32.38 7.25
CA GLY A 50 -2.96 -32.07 8.61
C GLY A 50 -3.25 -30.64 9.06
N GLY A 51 -2.45 -30.15 10.01
CA GLY A 51 -2.58 -28.81 10.59
C GLY A 51 -3.11 -28.81 12.02
N ARG A 52 -3.22 -27.60 12.58
CA ARG A 52 -3.69 -27.36 13.95
C ARG A 52 -4.77 -26.27 13.97
N ALA A 53 -5.86 -26.52 14.69
CA ALA A 53 -6.90 -25.53 14.98
C ALA A 53 -6.61 -24.75 16.27
N ASN A 54 -7.50 -23.83 16.63
CA ASN A 54 -7.50 -23.20 17.95
C ASN A 54 -7.66 -24.27 19.05
N ASP A 55 -7.11 -23.99 20.24
CA ASP A 55 -7.22 -24.91 21.35
C ASP A 55 -8.68 -25.00 21.82
N ILE A 56 -9.09 -26.21 22.22
CA ILE A 56 -10.45 -26.49 22.68
C ILE A 56 -10.43 -26.87 24.16
N ALA A 57 -11.47 -26.45 24.88
CA ALA A 57 -11.69 -26.86 26.26
C ALA A 57 -12.33 -28.26 26.29
N VAL A 58 -11.70 -29.20 26.98
CA VAL A 58 -12.21 -30.56 27.15
C VAL A 58 -12.24 -30.91 28.63
N PRO A 59 -13.35 -31.48 29.13
CA PRO A 59 -13.44 -31.93 30.51
C PRO A 59 -12.44 -33.06 30.74
N HIS A 60 -11.60 -32.91 31.75
CA HIS A 60 -10.62 -33.88 32.21
C HIS A 60 -10.75 -34.10 33.71
N VAL A 61 -11.19 -35.29 34.08
CA VAL A 61 -11.13 -35.79 35.45
C VAL A 61 -9.80 -36.53 35.62
N PRO A 62 -8.87 -36.05 36.46
CA PRO A 62 -7.61 -36.74 36.70
C PRO A 62 -7.87 -38.16 37.22
N LYS A 63 -7.06 -39.12 36.80
CA LYS A 63 -7.10 -40.48 37.36
C LYS A 63 -6.06 -40.59 38.46
N THR A 64 -6.42 -41.21 39.58
CA THR A 64 -5.48 -41.59 40.64
C THR A 64 -5.14 -43.06 40.52
N TYR A 65 -3.88 -43.38 40.79
CA TYR A 65 -3.40 -44.75 40.82
C TYR A 65 -2.92 -45.05 42.23
N GLU A 66 -3.33 -46.19 42.77
CA GLU A 66 -2.63 -46.77 43.91
C GLU A 66 -1.46 -47.59 43.38
N VAL A 67 -0.32 -47.44 44.04
CA VAL A 67 0.90 -48.16 43.71
C VAL A 67 1.25 -49.04 44.90
N SER A 68 1.34 -50.35 44.68
CA SER A 68 1.88 -51.28 45.67
C SER A 68 3.24 -51.81 45.21
N GLU A 69 4.07 -52.23 46.16
CA GLU A 69 5.34 -52.84 45.86
C GLU A 69 5.18 -54.36 45.90
N GLU A 70 5.26 -55.01 44.74
CA GLU A 70 5.26 -56.47 44.62
C GLU A 70 6.66 -56.93 44.19
N ASN A 71 7.33 -57.72 45.03
CA ASN A 71 8.67 -58.26 44.78
C ASN A 71 9.75 -57.19 44.44
N GLY A 72 9.67 -56.00 45.05
CA GLY A 72 10.60 -54.90 44.80
C GLY A 72 10.34 -54.14 43.48
N GLN A 73 9.20 -54.40 42.83
CA GLN A 73 8.75 -53.67 41.64
C GLN A 73 7.43 -52.95 41.95
N LEU A 74 7.36 -51.67 41.58
CA LEU A 74 6.13 -50.88 41.72
C LEU A 74 5.08 -51.41 40.74
N SER A 75 3.94 -51.84 41.26
CA SER A 75 2.78 -52.37 40.56
C SER A 75 1.58 -51.46 40.79
N PHE A 76 0.76 -51.20 39.76
CA PHE A 76 -0.45 -50.37 39.87
C PHE A 76 -1.63 -51.25 40.31
N THR A 77 -2.19 -51.02 41.50
CA THR A 77 -3.22 -51.91 42.10
C THR A 77 -4.64 -51.54 41.73
N THR A 78 -4.95 -50.25 41.54
CA THR A 78 -6.31 -49.78 41.21
C THR A 78 -6.29 -48.59 40.25
N TYR A 79 -7.38 -48.45 39.48
CA TYR A 79 -7.61 -47.35 38.54
C TYR A 79 -8.87 -46.59 38.93
N ASP A 80 -8.78 -45.73 39.95
CA ASP A 80 -9.93 -44.94 40.39
C ASP A 80 -9.97 -43.57 39.71
N GLN A 81 -11.15 -43.20 39.20
CA GLN A 81 -11.44 -41.86 38.71
C GLN A 81 -11.83 -40.96 39.90
N ASN A 82 -10.86 -40.62 40.74
CA ASN A 82 -11.10 -39.73 41.88
C ASN A 82 -10.93 -38.26 41.46
N LEU A 83 -11.83 -37.40 41.94
CA LEU A 83 -11.65 -35.95 41.87
C LEU A 83 -10.48 -35.56 42.77
N VAL A 84 -9.28 -35.40 42.19
CA VAL A 84 -8.04 -35.08 42.93
C VAL A 84 -8.17 -33.78 43.74
N LEU A 85 -9.04 -32.86 43.31
CA LEU A 85 -9.43 -31.65 44.05
C LEU A 85 -10.93 -31.39 43.84
N ALA A 86 -11.68 -31.24 44.93
CA ALA A 86 -13.02 -30.67 44.85
C ALA A 86 -12.91 -29.24 44.33
N CYS A 87 -13.72 -28.84 43.34
CA CYS A 87 -13.88 -27.41 43.04
C CYS A 87 -14.17 -26.67 44.34
N ASP A 88 -13.41 -25.64 44.68
CA ASP A 88 -13.87 -24.67 45.67
C ASP A 88 -15.27 -24.21 45.25
N GLY A 89 -16.23 -24.16 46.18
CA GLY A 89 -17.64 -23.86 45.88
C GLY A 89 -17.92 -22.50 45.20
N ASN A 90 -16.88 -21.71 44.93
CA ASN A 90 -16.91 -20.46 44.16
C ASN A 90 -16.61 -20.62 42.66
N ARG A 91 -16.17 -21.80 42.21
CA ARG A 91 -15.87 -22.08 40.79
C ARG A 91 -16.89 -23.05 40.23
N THR A 92 -17.29 -22.83 38.99
CA THR A 92 -18.20 -23.76 38.30
C THR A 92 -17.47 -25.05 37.92
N PHE A 93 -18.20 -26.16 37.74
CA PHE A 93 -17.63 -27.44 37.31
C PHE A 93 -16.76 -27.29 36.04
N ASP A 94 -17.23 -26.47 35.10
CA ASP A 94 -16.51 -26.16 33.85
C ASP A 94 -15.18 -25.42 34.08
N GLU A 95 -15.04 -24.62 35.14
CA GLU A 95 -13.82 -23.86 35.44
C GLU A 95 -12.73 -24.71 36.10
N CYS A 96 -13.08 -25.79 36.80
CA CYS A 96 -12.09 -26.63 37.46
C CYS A 96 -11.62 -27.82 36.61
N TYR A 97 -12.50 -28.35 35.76
CA TYR A 97 -12.26 -29.62 35.09
C TYR A 97 -12.00 -29.49 33.60
N ASN A 98 -12.24 -28.34 32.97
CA ASN A 98 -11.86 -28.15 31.57
C ASN A 98 -10.37 -27.84 31.43
N ILE A 99 -9.66 -28.70 30.69
CA ILE A 99 -8.29 -28.43 30.26
C ILE A 99 -8.29 -28.00 28.79
N SER A 100 -7.39 -27.08 28.47
CA SER A 100 -7.15 -26.67 27.08
C SER A 100 -6.30 -27.72 26.37
N ILE A 101 -6.81 -28.29 25.28
CA ILE A 101 -6.07 -29.21 24.42
C ILE A 101 -5.98 -28.66 23.00
N GLY A 102 -4.80 -28.78 22.38
CA GLY A 102 -4.66 -28.48 20.95
C GLY A 102 -5.40 -29.49 20.09
N LEU A 103 -6.15 -29.03 19.10
CA LEU A 103 -6.78 -29.89 18.10
C LEU A 103 -5.85 -30.01 16.87
N LEU A 104 -5.42 -31.23 16.58
CA LEU A 104 -4.49 -31.59 15.53
C LEU A 104 -5.22 -32.49 14.52
N PHE A 105 -4.82 -32.43 13.24
CA PHE A 105 -5.48 -33.19 12.19
C PHE A 105 -4.51 -34.14 11.46
N ASN A 106 -5.03 -35.24 10.92
CA ASN A 106 -4.39 -36.15 9.96
C ASN A 106 -5.36 -36.63 8.87
N ASP A 107 -6.43 -35.87 8.64
CA ASP A 107 -7.33 -36.08 7.53
C ASP A 107 -6.71 -35.56 6.22
N LEU A 108 -7.13 -36.14 5.10
CA LEU A 108 -6.75 -35.72 3.75
C LEU A 108 -7.98 -35.25 3.00
N TRP A 109 -7.90 -34.04 2.46
CA TRP A 109 -8.96 -33.41 1.67
C TRP A 109 -8.48 -33.14 0.25
N SER A 110 -9.41 -33.14 -0.69
CA SER A 110 -9.17 -32.79 -2.09
C SER A 110 -10.15 -31.74 -2.59
N TYR A 111 -9.70 -30.87 -3.49
CA TYR A 111 -10.52 -29.87 -4.16
C TYR A 111 -10.19 -29.84 -5.65
N ASP A 112 -11.16 -30.12 -6.51
CA ASP A 112 -10.99 -30.17 -7.96
C ASP A 112 -11.15 -28.78 -8.59
N LEU A 113 -10.13 -28.30 -9.31
CA LEU A 113 -10.16 -27.01 -10.00
C LEU A 113 -10.72 -27.07 -11.41
N ASP A 114 -10.91 -28.28 -11.97
CA ASP A 114 -11.49 -28.51 -13.30
C ASP A 114 -13.01 -28.67 -13.28
N CYS A 115 -13.65 -28.26 -12.19
CA CYS A 115 -15.10 -28.23 -12.06
C CYS A 115 -15.78 -27.17 -12.94
N THR A 116 -17.07 -27.38 -13.18
CA THR A 116 -17.97 -26.36 -13.74
C THR A 116 -18.20 -25.25 -12.71
N ARG A 117 -17.99 -23.99 -13.11
CA ARG A 117 -18.15 -22.81 -12.27
C ARG A 117 -18.38 -21.56 -13.10
N PHE A 118 -19.04 -20.56 -12.51
CA PHE A 118 -19.20 -19.24 -13.13
C PHE A 118 -18.07 -18.31 -12.68
N ALA A 119 -17.30 -17.80 -13.64
CA ALA A 119 -16.32 -16.73 -13.43
C ALA A 119 -15.44 -16.90 -12.17
N ASP A 120 -15.79 -16.19 -11.08
CA ASP A 120 -15.01 -16.01 -9.86
C ASP A 120 -15.56 -16.80 -8.67
N ASP A 121 -16.63 -17.57 -8.90
CA ASP A 121 -17.25 -18.38 -7.87
C ASP A 121 -16.62 -19.76 -7.80
N GLY A 122 -16.83 -20.39 -6.64
CA GLY A 122 -16.54 -21.80 -6.42
C GLY A 122 -17.23 -22.72 -7.43
N CYS A 123 -16.89 -23.99 -7.36
CA CYS A 123 -17.51 -25.01 -8.19
C CYS A 123 -19.03 -25.08 -7.93
N GLU A 124 -19.82 -25.09 -9.00
CA GLU A 124 -21.27 -25.31 -8.95
C GLU A 124 -21.49 -26.75 -8.44
N TYR A 125 -21.91 -26.91 -7.17
CA TYR A 125 -22.23 -28.19 -6.52
C TYR A 125 -21.07 -29.17 -6.25
N ARG A 126 -19.80 -28.74 -6.31
CA ARG A 126 -18.63 -29.60 -6.00
C ARG A 126 -17.62 -28.90 -5.08
N GLY A 127 -17.82 -29.02 -3.77
CA GLY A 127 -16.88 -28.49 -2.77
C GLY A 127 -15.69 -29.42 -2.49
N TRP A 128 -15.10 -29.21 -1.32
CA TRP A 128 -14.08 -30.09 -0.78
C TRP A 128 -14.60 -31.52 -0.65
N THR A 129 -13.75 -32.49 -1.01
CA THR A 129 -14.04 -33.91 -0.86
C THR A 129 -13.05 -34.51 0.13
N ARG A 130 -13.57 -35.11 1.20
CA ARG A 130 -12.74 -35.86 2.15
C ARG A 130 -12.26 -37.15 1.49
N VAL A 131 -10.95 -37.24 1.29
CA VAL A 131 -10.28 -38.41 0.68
C VAL A 131 -10.04 -39.46 1.74
N ASP A 132 -9.47 -39.03 2.87
CA ASP A 132 -9.16 -39.88 4.02
C ASP A 132 -9.63 -39.17 5.30
N PRO A 133 -10.41 -39.83 6.18
CA PRO A 133 -10.91 -39.22 7.40
C PRO A 133 -9.85 -39.07 8.50
N GLY A 134 -8.66 -39.64 8.31
CA GLY A 134 -7.64 -39.80 9.33
C GLY A 134 -8.02 -40.86 10.37
N ALA A 135 -7.13 -41.05 11.34
CA ALA A 135 -7.37 -41.94 12.47
C ALA A 135 -6.81 -41.35 13.77
N ARG A 136 -7.54 -41.53 14.87
CA ARG A 136 -7.11 -41.05 16.19
C ARG A 136 -5.75 -41.67 16.55
N LEU A 137 -4.79 -40.82 16.90
CA LEU A 137 -3.40 -41.22 17.19
C LEU A 137 -2.76 -42.04 16.06
N GLY A 138 -3.10 -41.75 14.80
CA GLY A 138 -2.62 -42.48 13.62
C GLY A 138 -3.22 -43.88 13.45
N GLY A 139 -4.22 -44.25 14.25
CA GLY A 139 -4.76 -45.61 14.28
C GLY A 139 -3.70 -46.64 14.67
N CYS A 140 -2.76 -46.24 15.54
CA CYS A 140 -1.64 -47.09 15.93
C CYS A 140 -2.02 -48.10 17.01
N GLU A 141 -1.74 -49.37 16.75
CA GLU A 141 -1.99 -50.48 17.66
C GLU A 141 -0.74 -51.35 17.80
N PHE A 142 -0.57 -51.99 18.96
CA PHE A 142 0.55 -52.90 19.19
C PHE A 142 0.23 -54.29 18.64
N TYR A 143 1.03 -54.73 17.69
CA TYR A 143 0.98 -56.08 17.12
C TYR A 143 2.33 -56.75 17.30
N ALA A 144 2.34 -57.90 17.99
CA ALA A 144 3.56 -58.67 18.28
C ALA A 144 4.70 -57.87 18.96
N GLY A 145 4.37 -56.83 19.73
CA GLY A 145 5.33 -55.98 20.44
C GLY A 145 5.82 -54.76 19.64
N GLU A 146 5.44 -54.65 18.36
CA GLU A 146 5.72 -53.47 17.54
C GLU A 146 4.45 -52.62 17.39
N LEU A 147 4.63 -51.30 17.39
CA LEU A 147 3.53 -50.37 17.14
C LEU A 147 3.35 -50.25 15.63
N GLN A 148 2.20 -50.67 15.10
CA GLN A 148 1.85 -50.50 13.69
C GLN A 148 0.78 -49.44 13.55
N CYS A 149 1.05 -48.44 12.72
CA CYS A 149 0.16 -47.34 12.44
C CYS A 149 -0.49 -47.51 11.06
N THR A 150 -1.76 -47.13 10.95
CA THR A 150 -2.47 -47.18 9.66
C THR A 150 -2.42 -45.83 8.94
N HIS A 151 -2.21 -44.74 9.69
CA HIS A 151 -2.19 -43.38 9.19
C HIS A 151 -1.04 -42.61 9.82
N PRO A 152 -0.54 -41.57 9.15
CA PRO A 152 0.32 -40.61 9.81
C PRO A 152 -0.44 -40.00 10.99
N THR A 153 0.23 -39.89 12.14
CA THR A 153 -0.36 -39.29 13.34
C THR A 153 -0.71 -37.81 13.12
N GLU A 154 -1.70 -37.30 13.83
CA GLU A 154 -2.15 -35.91 13.78
C GLU A 154 -0.99 -34.93 14.01
N ARG A 155 -0.74 -34.06 13.03
CA ARG A 155 0.47 -33.22 13.02
C ARG A 155 0.28 -31.88 12.30
N TYR A 156 1.16 -30.93 12.63
CA TYR A 156 1.24 -29.62 11.98
C TYR A 156 2.69 -29.21 11.67
N ASP A 157 2.86 -28.29 10.72
CA ASP A 157 4.11 -27.87 10.08
C ASP A 157 4.97 -29.05 9.59
N GLN A 158 4.29 -30.10 9.15
CA GLN A 158 4.80 -31.13 8.27
C GLN A 158 4.99 -30.58 6.85
N THR A 159 5.69 -31.35 6.04
CA THR A 159 5.79 -31.13 4.60
C THR A 159 5.04 -32.23 3.88
N LEU A 160 4.17 -31.83 2.96
CA LEU A 160 3.58 -32.70 1.94
C LEU A 160 4.14 -32.30 0.58
N LEU A 161 4.58 -33.26 -0.20
CA LEU A 161 5.18 -33.05 -1.52
C LEU A 161 4.43 -33.88 -2.54
N ALA A 162 4.17 -33.28 -3.70
CA ALA A 162 3.63 -33.98 -4.86
C ALA A 162 4.78 -34.36 -5.80
N MET A 163 4.68 -35.56 -6.37
CA MET A 163 5.61 -36.12 -7.35
C MET A 163 4.90 -36.29 -8.71
N ASP A 164 5.67 -36.27 -9.80
CA ASP A 164 5.14 -36.33 -11.17
C ASP A 164 4.45 -37.66 -11.50
N ASP A 165 4.85 -38.74 -10.81
CA ASP A 165 4.21 -40.05 -10.93
C ASP A 165 2.81 -40.08 -10.29
N GLY A 166 2.42 -39.02 -9.58
CA GLY A 166 1.09 -38.85 -9.00
C GLY A 166 0.99 -39.23 -7.53
N ARG A 167 2.10 -39.59 -6.87
CA ARG A 167 2.09 -39.83 -5.42
C ARG A 167 2.28 -38.56 -4.61
N ILE A 168 1.84 -38.62 -3.35
CA ILE A 168 2.18 -37.63 -2.33
C ILE A 168 3.08 -38.27 -1.27
N THR A 169 4.09 -37.52 -0.83
CA THR A 169 5.02 -37.93 0.21
C THR A 169 4.95 -36.96 1.39
N LEU A 170 4.87 -37.48 2.60
CA LEU A 170 4.74 -36.73 3.85
C LEU A 170 5.99 -36.93 4.71
N PHE A 171 6.52 -35.83 5.27
CA PHE A 171 7.67 -35.87 6.17
C PHE A 171 7.63 -34.78 7.25
N GLY A 172 8.12 -35.13 8.45
CA GLY A 172 8.38 -34.19 9.53
C GLY A 172 7.13 -33.66 10.24
N GLY A 173 7.31 -32.54 10.95
CA GLY A 173 6.24 -31.87 11.69
C GLY A 173 6.16 -32.27 13.16
N PHE A 174 5.26 -31.61 13.88
CA PHE A 174 5.01 -31.89 15.30
C PHE A 174 3.76 -32.74 15.47
N SER A 175 3.88 -33.83 16.23
CA SER A 175 2.79 -34.71 16.67
C SER A 175 2.95 -35.03 18.14
N ARG A 176 1.85 -35.33 18.83
CA ARG A 176 1.85 -35.80 20.22
C ARG A 176 2.48 -37.18 20.41
N LYS A 177 2.56 -37.98 19.35
CA LYS A 177 3.12 -39.33 19.38
C LYS A 177 4.63 -39.36 19.11
N CYS A 178 5.13 -38.36 18.39
CA CYS A 178 6.55 -38.22 18.12
C CYS A 178 7.26 -37.77 19.42
N ARG A 179 8.43 -38.36 19.74
CA ARG A 179 9.15 -38.05 20.99
C ARG A 179 9.59 -36.58 21.08
N ASP A 180 10.06 -36.02 19.95
CA ASP A 180 10.51 -34.62 19.78
C ASP A 180 9.75 -34.01 18.59
N TYR A 181 10.21 -34.32 17.39
CA TYR A 181 9.48 -34.11 16.14
C TYR A 181 9.46 -35.41 15.34
N CYS A 182 8.60 -35.46 14.35
CA CYS A 182 8.44 -36.65 13.55
C CYS A 182 9.61 -36.82 12.56
N SER A 183 10.07 -38.06 12.39
CA SER A 183 11.07 -38.49 11.39
C SER A 183 10.61 -39.70 10.59
N ASP A 184 9.34 -40.07 10.76
CA ASP A 184 8.64 -41.05 9.93
C ASP A 184 8.34 -40.44 8.56
N GLN A 185 8.24 -41.32 7.58
CA GLN A 185 7.87 -40.95 6.21
C GLN A 185 6.68 -41.78 5.76
N TRP A 186 5.77 -41.13 5.03
CA TRP A 186 4.56 -41.76 4.51
C TRP A 186 4.35 -41.42 3.04
N GLU A 187 3.74 -42.34 2.30
CA GLU A 187 3.36 -42.15 0.90
C GLU A 187 1.93 -42.61 0.60
N MET A 188 1.32 -42.01 -0.42
CA MET A 188 0.01 -42.42 -0.95
C MET A 188 -0.05 -42.17 -2.45
N ASP A 189 -0.68 -43.08 -3.20
CA ASP A 189 -0.97 -42.90 -4.63
C ASP A 189 -2.20 -42.01 -4.84
N ALA A 190 -1.98 -40.69 -4.78
CA ALA A 190 -3.03 -39.70 -4.89
C ALA A 190 -3.71 -39.70 -6.27
N ARG A 191 -2.95 -39.90 -7.37
CA ARG A 191 -3.51 -39.98 -8.72
C ARG A 191 -4.40 -41.21 -8.88
N GLY A 192 -3.90 -42.40 -8.52
CA GLY A 192 -4.69 -43.63 -8.58
C GLY A 192 -5.93 -43.55 -7.68
N CYS A 193 -5.82 -42.91 -6.52
CA CYS A 193 -6.96 -42.66 -5.66
C CYS A 193 -8.04 -41.79 -6.33
N LEU A 194 -7.67 -40.72 -7.04
CA LEU A 194 -8.63 -39.90 -7.80
C LEU A 194 -9.29 -40.68 -8.93
N GLU A 195 -8.53 -41.51 -9.64
CA GLU A 195 -9.06 -42.36 -10.73
C GLU A 195 -10.07 -43.38 -10.20
N ALA A 196 -9.75 -44.06 -9.10
CA ALA A 196 -10.65 -44.99 -8.41
C ALA A 196 -11.96 -44.30 -7.99
N ARG A 197 -11.86 -43.09 -7.41
CA ARG A 197 -13.04 -42.31 -7.01
C ARG A 197 -13.88 -41.84 -8.20
N ARG A 198 -13.25 -41.43 -9.32
CA ARG A 198 -13.96 -41.10 -10.56
C ARG A 198 -14.69 -42.31 -11.16
N ALA A 199 -14.17 -43.51 -10.94
CA ALA A 199 -14.82 -44.77 -11.29
C ALA A 199 -15.95 -45.19 -10.32
N GLY A 200 -16.24 -44.39 -9.29
CA GLY A 200 -17.32 -44.63 -8.33
C GLY A 200 -16.94 -45.55 -7.16
N GLN A 201 -15.65 -45.85 -6.97
CA GLN A 201 -15.20 -46.60 -5.78
C GLN A 201 -15.15 -45.68 -4.55
N GLU A 202 -15.59 -46.19 -3.41
CA GLU A 202 -15.38 -45.50 -2.13
C GLU A 202 -13.89 -45.51 -1.77
N ALA A 203 -13.37 -44.41 -1.23
CA ALA A 203 -11.95 -44.29 -0.91
C ALA A 203 -11.48 -45.31 0.14
N ALA A 204 -12.35 -45.78 1.03
CA ALA A 204 -12.00 -46.81 2.03
C ALA A 204 -11.62 -48.16 1.36
N ASP A 205 -12.23 -48.45 0.21
CA ASP A 205 -12.05 -49.71 -0.52
C ASP A 205 -10.94 -49.63 -1.57
N ALA A 206 -10.60 -48.41 -2.02
CA ALA A 206 -9.53 -48.18 -2.98
C ALA A 206 -8.16 -48.28 -2.30
N THR A 207 -7.38 -49.33 -2.62
CA THR A 207 -6.02 -49.52 -2.09
C THR A 207 -5.08 -48.35 -2.38
N ALA A 208 -5.28 -47.65 -3.50
CA ALA A 208 -4.52 -46.45 -3.87
C ALA A 208 -4.72 -45.27 -2.90
N CYS A 209 -5.86 -45.21 -2.21
CA CYS A 209 -6.17 -44.15 -1.24
C CYS A 209 -5.59 -44.41 0.16
N ARG A 210 -4.84 -45.51 0.36
CA ARG A 210 -4.28 -45.87 1.67
C ARG A 210 -2.87 -45.32 1.84
N TRP A 211 -2.60 -44.79 3.03
CA TRP A 211 -1.26 -44.41 3.44
C TRP A 211 -0.34 -45.64 3.59
N GLN A 212 0.90 -45.50 3.14
CA GLN A 212 1.95 -46.50 3.31
C GLN A 212 3.09 -45.91 4.15
N GLU A 213 3.39 -46.56 5.26
CA GLU A 213 4.49 -46.17 6.15
C GLU A 213 5.83 -46.67 5.59
N LEU A 214 6.81 -45.76 5.42
CA LEU A 214 8.18 -46.09 4.99
C LEU A 214 9.16 -46.22 6.17
N GLY A 215 8.64 -46.10 7.40
CA GLY A 215 9.36 -46.16 8.66
C GLY A 215 10.12 -44.89 9.02
N GLU A 216 10.83 -44.93 10.15
CA GLU A 216 11.70 -43.84 10.59
C GLU A 216 13.00 -43.78 9.80
N LEU A 217 13.41 -42.58 9.40
CA LEU A 217 14.60 -42.38 8.56
C LEU A 217 15.94 -42.63 9.28
N GLY A 218 16.00 -42.45 10.61
CA GLY A 218 17.22 -42.66 11.38
C GLY A 218 18.39 -41.79 10.89
N LEU A 219 19.55 -42.41 10.60
CA LEU A 219 20.76 -41.75 10.08
C LEU A 219 20.80 -41.70 8.55
N GLU A 220 19.92 -42.44 7.87
CA GLU A 220 19.90 -42.56 6.40
C GLU A 220 19.18 -41.38 5.74
N GLY A 221 18.52 -40.52 6.52
CA GLY A 221 17.80 -39.36 6.03
C GLY A 221 17.83 -38.18 6.99
N PRO A 222 17.09 -37.10 6.67
CA PRO A 222 16.99 -35.93 7.53
C PRO A 222 16.54 -36.28 8.94
N SER A 223 17.23 -35.71 9.92
CA SER A 223 16.86 -35.79 11.32
C SER A 223 15.49 -35.18 11.62
N GLN A 224 14.92 -35.54 12.78
CA GLN A 224 13.66 -35.01 13.32
C GLN A 224 13.64 -33.48 13.26
N ARG A 225 12.63 -32.92 12.60
CA ARG A 225 12.56 -31.48 12.35
C ARG A 225 11.15 -30.95 12.17
N TRP A 226 10.98 -29.69 12.55
CA TRP A 226 9.75 -28.93 12.46
C TRP A 226 9.98 -27.61 11.73
N ARG A 227 8.98 -27.17 10.93
CA ARG A 227 9.06 -25.95 10.11
C ARG A 227 10.31 -25.87 9.24
N HIS A 228 10.67 -26.97 8.60
CA HIS A 228 11.68 -26.97 7.55
C HIS A 228 11.08 -26.42 6.25
N ALA A 229 11.92 -25.91 5.37
CA ALA A 229 11.48 -25.47 4.06
C ALA A 229 11.58 -26.64 3.09
N ALA A 230 10.60 -26.81 2.20
CA ALA A 230 10.61 -27.90 1.24
C ALA A 230 9.98 -27.51 -0.10
N ALA A 231 10.49 -28.12 -1.16
CA ALA A 231 10.01 -27.96 -2.53
C ALA A 231 10.28 -29.24 -3.32
N SER A 232 9.54 -29.43 -4.41
CA SER A 232 9.74 -30.52 -5.36
C SER A 232 9.88 -29.93 -6.76
N ASN A 233 10.75 -30.52 -7.58
CA ASN A 233 10.78 -30.27 -9.03
C ASN A 233 10.02 -31.34 -9.82
N GLY A 234 9.19 -32.15 -9.14
CA GLY A 234 8.41 -33.25 -9.70
C GLY A 234 9.08 -34.62 -9.54
N THR A 235 10.40 -34.71 -9.69
CA THR A 235 11.15 -35.98 -9.61
C THR A 235 12.01 -36.10 -8.35
N THR A 236 12.52 -34.96 -7.88
CA THR A 236 13.35 -34.84 -6.70
C THR A 236 12.74 -33.81 -5.76
N ALA A 237 12.64 -34.21 -4.50
CA ALA A 237 12.25 -33.34 -3.41
C ALA A 237 13.49 -32.78 -2.70
N PHE A 238 13.35 -31.57 -2.18
CA PHE A 238 14.39 -30.85 -1.47
C PHE A 238 13.86 -30.41 -0.10
N VAL A 239 14.64 -30.64 0.95
CA VAL A 239 14.33 -30.24 2.33
C VAL A 239 15.49 -29.46 2.90
N PHE A 240 15.23 -28.23 3.35
CA PHE A 240 16.24 -27.34 3.89
C PHE A 240 15.89 -26.89 5.32
N GLY A 241 16.88 -26.99 6.21
CA GLY A 241 16.84 -26.43 7.55
C GLY A 241 15.70 -26.97 8.40
N GLY A 242 15.08 -26.09 9.20
CA GLY A 242 14.07 -26.43 10.20
C GLY A 242 14.59 -26.27 11.62
N HIS A 243 13.79 -26.73 12.58
CA HIS A 243 14.10 -26.67 14.00
C HIS A 243 13.92 -28.04 14.66
N ARG A 244 14.87 -28.38 15.54
CA ARG A 244 14.85 -29.56 16.41
C ARG A 244 14.90 -29.14 17.88
N LEU A 245 14.20 -29.81 18.80
CA LEU A 245 14.26 -29.41 20.20
C LEU A 245 15.68 -29.58 20.73
N TRP A 246 16.15 -28.54 21.41
CA TRP A 246 17.41 -28.57 22.14
C TRP A 246 17.13 -29.11 23.54
N HIS A 247 17.51 -30.34 23.83
CA HIS A 247 17.50 -30.90 25.18
C HIS A 247 18.89 -30.70 25.79
N GLY A 248 19.08 -29.63 26.57
CA GLY A 248 20.39 -29.33 27.15
C GLY A 248 20.41 -29.28 28.69
N PHE A 249 21.42 -29.96 29.24
CA PHE A 249 22.27 -29.57 30.37
C PHE A 249 21.65 -29.06 31.69
N SER A 250 20.50 -29.56 32.15
CA SER A 250 20.32 -29.58 33.61
C SER A 250 21.13 -30.75 34.19
N PRO A 251 21.98 -30.54 35.22
CA PRO A 251 22.59 -31.64 35.98
C PRO A 251 21.56 -32.50 36.74
N GLU A 252 20.29 -32.07 36.82
CA GLU A 252 19.18 -32.85 37.37
C GLU A 252 18.46 -33.71 36.32
N ASN A 253 18.84 -33.63 35.04
CA ASN A 253 18.23 -34.47 34.00
C ASN A 253 18.63 -35.93 34.23
N SER A 254 17.64 -36.83 34.21
CA SER A 254 17.85 -38.28 34.32
C SER A 254 18.88 -38.78 33.30
N GLU A 255 19.56 -39.89 33.58
CA GLU A 255 20.53 -40.55 32.68
C GLU A 255 19.98 -40.79 31.26
N SER A 256 18.65 -40.96 31.10
CA SER A 256 17.98 -41.06 29.78
C SER A 256 17.98 -39.77 28.94
N ASN A 257 18.31 -38.64 29.55
CA ASN A 257 18.42 -37.30 28.98
C ASN A 257 19.87 -36.75 29.04
N ASP A 258 20.85 -37.61 29.33
CA ASP A 258 22.29 -37.27 29.27
C ASP A 258 22.85 -37.68 27.90
N TRP A 259 22.64 -36.82 26.89
CA TRP A 259 23.01 -37.09 25.49
C TRP A 259 24.50 -36.84 25.20
N ARG A 260 25.39 -37.06 26.19
CA ARG A 260 26.86 -36.97 26.05
C ARG A 260 27.45 -37.98 25.05
N LEU A 261 26.66 -38.93 24.56
CA LEU A 261 27.03 -39.81 23.46
C LEU A 261 27.06 -39.00 22.15
N GLN A 262 28.22 -38.40 21.89
CA GLN A 262 28.59 -37.67 20.67
C GLN A 262 28.45 -38.46 19.35
N ASP A 263 28.00 -39.72 19.39
CA ASP A 263 28.18 -40.66 18.28
C ASP A 263 26.92 -40.93 17.43
N THR A 264 25.74 -40.39 17.75
CA THR A 264 24.53 -40.67 16.93
C THR A 264 23.53 -39.56 16.67
N ARG A 265 23.62 -38.35 17.27
CA ARG A 265 22.60 -37.31 17.00
C ARG A 265 23.17 -35.89 16.96
N GLN A 266 22.89 -35.20 15.85
CA GLN A 266 23.20 -33.79 15.58
C GLN A 266 22.68 -32.88 16.71
N TYR A 267 23.44 -31.81 17.03
CA TYR A 267 23.06 -30.77 17.99
C TYR A 267 21.65 -30.22 17.68
N GLY A 268 20.80 -30.08 18.71
CA GLY A 268 19.46 -29.48 18.57
C GLY A 268 19.50 -27.98 18.22
N GLY A 269 18.34 -27.41 17.88
CA GLY A 269 18.18 -26.01 17.49
C GLY A 269 17.86 -25.82 16.00
N TYR A 270 18.25 -24.67 15.44
CA TYR A 270 18.03 -24.37 14.02
C TYR A 270 19.01 -25.14 13.14
N LEU A 271 18.51 -25.68 12.03
CA LEU A 271 19.28 -26.46 11.07
C LEU A 271 19.55 -25.64 9.80
N ASP A 272 20.63 -25.98 9.11
CA ASP A 272 21.08 -25.42 7.82
C ASP A 272 21.38 -26.51 6.80
N ASP A 273 21.08 -27.77 7.09
CA ASP A 273 21.33 -28.88 6.16
C ASP A 273 20.33 -28.87 4.99
N LEU A 274 20.82 -29.28 3.82
CA LEU A 274 20.02 -29.49 2.62
C LEU A 274 20.01 -30.99 2.29
N TRP A 275 18.82 -31.56 2.13
CA TRP A 275 18.60 -32.95 1.77
C TRP A 275 17.84 -33.05 0.46
N THR A 276 18.19 -34.05 -0.34
CA THR A 276 17.47 -34.47 -1.54
C THR A 276 16.82 -35.82 -1.33
N TYR A 277 15.59 -35.97 -1.83
CA TYR A 277 14.84 -37.22 -1.80
C TYR A 277 14.36 -37.60 -3.19
N THR A 278 14.62 -38.84 -3.59
CA THR A 278 14.05 -39.44 -4.80
C THR A 278 13.17 -40.63 -4.41
N PRO A 279 11.88 -40.64 -4.81
CA PRO A 279 10.97 -41.75 -4.54
C PRO A 279 11.47 -43.06 -5.13
N HIS A 280 11.17 -44.17 -4.46
CA HIS A 280 11.41 -45.49 -5.03
C HIS A 280 10.39 -45.77 -6.16
N PRO A 281 10.78 -46.38 -7.29
CA PRO A 281 9.86 -46.68 -8.40
C PRO A 281 8.62 -47.49 -7.98
N GLN A 282 8.79 -48.43 -7.05
CA GLN A 282 7.69 -49.17 -6.42
C GLN A 282 7.16 -48.40 -5.20
N LEU A 283 5.84 -48.22 -5.13
CA LEU A 283 5.13 -47.61 -4.01
C LEU A 283 5.33 -48.41 -2.72
N GLY A 284 5.49 -47.72 -1.59
CA GLY A 284 5.66 -48.38 -0.28
C GLY A 284 7.08 -48.81 0.05
N MET A 285 8.02 -48.66 -0.88
CA MET A 285 9.42 -48.92 -0.63
C MET A 285 10.16 -47.62 -0.37
N ARG A 286 11.16 -47.69 0.52
CA ARG A 286 11.97 -46.54 0.91
C ARG A 286 12.73 -45.99 -0.31
N GLY A 287 12.51 -44.71 -0.60
CA GLY A 287 13.27 -43.96 -1.59
C GLY A 287 14.68 -43.59 -1.10
N ASN A 288 15.45 -42.90 -1.92
CA ASN A 288 16.82 -42.53 -1.59
C ASN A 288 16.91 -41.12 -1.02
N TRP A 289 17.47 -40.99 0.18
CA TRP A 289 17.81 -39.71 0.79
C TRP A 289 19.30 -39.45 0.66
N SER A 290 19.68 -38.24 0.29
CA SER A 290 21.08 -37.83 0.25
C SER A 290 21.26 -36.41 0.78
N GLN A 291 22.25 -36.23 1.65
CA GLN A 291 22.61 -34.92 2.15
C GLN A 291 23.50 -34.20 1.15
N VAL A 292 23.15 -32.96 0.81
CA VAL A 292 24.00 -32.09 0.00
C VAL A 292 25.14 -31.57 0.85
N VAL A 293 26.37 -31.91 0.47
CA VAL A 293 27.58 -31.48 1.17
C VAL A 293 27.96 -30.06 0.73
N PRO A 294 28.21 -29.12 1.68
CA PRO A 294 28.66 -27.77 1.34
C PRO A 294 29.98 -27.79 0.56
N ARG A 295 30.01 -27.08 -0.58
CA ARG A 295 31.20 -26.91 -1.41
C ARG A 295 31.76 -25.50 -1.28
N GLU A 296 33.08 -25.37 -1.40
CA GLU A 296 33.73 -24.06 -1.36
C GLU A 296 33.56 -23.32 -2.69
N SER A 297 33.24 -22.03 -2.60
CA SER A 297 33.29 -21.10 -3.72
C SER A 297 34.60 -20.33 -3.70
N CYS A 298 35.39 -20.46 -4.76
CA CYS A 298 36.71 -19.85 -4.88
C CYS A 298 36.66 -18.60 -5.77
N TYR A 299 37.20 -17.47 -5.29
CA TYR A 299 37.22 -16.21 -6.04
C TYR A 299 38.58 -15.52 -5.97
N HIS A 300 38.90 -14.77 -7.03
CA HIS A 300 40.09 -13.93 -7.09
C HIS A 300 39.88 -12.64 -6.32
N ARG A 301 40.91 -12.19 -5.60
CA ARG A 301 40.89 -10.90 -4.89
C ARG A 301 40.85 -9.72 -5.87
N ARG A 302 39.69 -9.04 -6.01
CA ARG A 302 39.60 -7.78 -6.77
C ARG A 302 40.29 -6.65 -5.99
N GLY A 303 41.11 -5.83 -6.67
CA GLY A 303 41.65 -4.57 -6.12
C GLY A 303 43.09 -4.60 -5.57
N VAL A 304 43.89 -5.63 -5.82
CA VAL A 304 45.29 -5.69 -5.38
C VAL A 304 46.25 -5.73 -6.58
N LYS A 305 47.44 -5.13 -6.45
CA LYS A 305 48.50 -5.00 -7.48
C LYS A 305 48.74 -6.32 -8.23
N HIS A 306 49.25 -6.24 -9.46
CA HIS A 306 49.39 -7.31 -10.48
C HIS A 306 49.89 -8.69 -9.98
N VAL A 307 50.60 -8.76 -8.85
CA VAL A 307 51.14 -9.98 -8.22
C VAL A 307 50.08 -10.77 -7.40
N ALA A 308 48.95 -10.14 -7.04
CA ALA A 308 47.90 -10.75 -6.20
C ALA A 308 46.71 -11.34 -6.99
N ARG A 309 46.76 -11.37 -8.34
CA ARG A 309 45.71 -12.02 -9.16
C ARG A 309 45.62 -13.53 -8.94
N PHE A 310 46.66 -14.14 -8.38
CA PHE A 310 46.73 -15.57 -8.05
C PHE A 310 46.33 -15.89 -6.59
N ASP A 311 45.94 -14.88 -5.79
CA ASP A 311 45.40 -15.07 -4.42
C ASP A 311 43.93 -15.52 -4.54
N ILE A 312 43.73 -16.84 -4.65
CA ILE A 312 42.41 -17.48 -4.69
C ILE A 312 41.98 -17.74 -3.25
N ARG A 313 40.86 -17.14 -2.84
CA ARG A 313 40.22 -17.46 -1.56
C ARG A 313 39.00 -18.31 -1.80
N CYS A 314 38.97 -19.46 -1.14
CA CYS A 314 37.84 -20.35 -1.12
C CYS A 314 37.10 -20.19 0.22
N ARG A 315 35.78 -20.07 0.16
CA ARG A 315 34.92 -20.08 1.35
C ARG A 315 33.63 -20.79 1.03
N VAL A 316 33.05 -21.47 2.02
CA VAL A 316 31.70 -22.00 1.92
C VAL A 316 30.73 -20.82 1.99
N ILE A 317 29.94 -20.64 0.94
CA ILE A 317 28.82 -19.69 0.89
C ILE A 317 27.57 -20.52 1.12
N TRP A 318 26.88 -20.29 2.23
CA TRP A 318 25.77 -21.13 2.67
C TRP A 318 24.76 -20.32 3.48
N PRO A 319 23.44 -20.53 3.31
CA PRO A 319 22.44 -19.82 4.09
C PRO A 319 22.53 -20.21 5.57
N PRO A 320 22.44 -19.26 6.52
CA PRO A 320 22.49 -19.60 7.94
C PRO A 320 21.31 -20.47 8.39
N ARG A 321 21.52 -21.17 9.51
CA ARG A 321 20.54 -22.00 10.22
C ARG A 321 19.24 -21.25 10.43
N ARG A 322 18.12 -21.82 9.99
CA ARG A 322 16.80 -21.17 10.07
C ARG A 322 15.66 -22.18 10.03
N ALA A 323 14.52 -21.77 10.55
CA ALA A 323 13.24 -22.46 10.37
C ALA A 323 12.21 -21.52 9.76
N SER A 324 11.10 -22.07 9.26
CA SER A 324 9.96 -21.32 8.72
C SER A 324 10.31 -20.45 7.51
N ALA A 325 11.41 -20.78 6.82
CA ALA A 325 11.76 -20.18 5.54
C ALA A 325 10.88 -20.77 4.44
N SER A 326 10.72 -20.01 3.35
CA SER A 326 9.99 -20.47 2.18
C SER A 326 10.97 -20.98 1.13
N LEU A 327 10.66 -22.12 0.49
CA LEU A 327 11.47 -22.71 -0.58
C LEU A 327 10.61 -22.96 -1.82
N VAL A 328 11.14 -22.66 -3.01
CA VAL A 328 10.57 -23.10 -4.29
C VAL A 328 11.68 -23.66 -5.18
N ALA A 329 11.32 -24.56 -6.10
CA ALA A 329 12.23 -25.09 -7.11
C ALA A 329 11.77 -24.61 -8.50
N THR A 330 12.70 -24.14 -9.32
CA THR A 330 12.40 -23.76 -10.71
C THR A 330 12.30 -25.00 -11.60
N MET A 331 11.45 -24.95 -12.63
CA MET A 331 11.31 -25.99 -13.66
C MET A 331 12.44 -25.90 -14.70
N GLY A 332 13.68 -25.69 -14.25
CA GLY A 332 14.85 -25.56 -15.11
C GLY A 332 15.13 -24.13 -15.60
N ARG A 333 15.09 -23.09 -14.77
CA ARG A 333 15.71 -21.81 -15.16
C ARG A 333 16.47 -21.23 -13.98
N ASP A 334 17.66 -20.69 -14.25
CA ASP A 334 18.43 -19.91 -13.28
C ASP A 334 18.07 -18.43 -13.36
N ILE A 335 18.31 -17.71 -12.27
CA ILE A 335 18.12 -16.27 -12.13
C ILE A 335 19.06 -15.53 -13.08
N GLY A 336 18.51 -14.60 -13.86
CA GLY A 336 19.25 -13.75 -14.79
C GLY A 336 19.75 -14.46 -16.05
N ALA A 337 19.37 -15.72 -16.27
CA ALA A 337 19.71 -16.43 -17.50
C ALA A 337 18.89 -15.89 -18.69
N ASP A 338 19.57 -15.59 -19.80
CA ASP A 338 18.92 -15.26 -21.06
C ASP A 338 18.11 -16.49 -21.53
N PRO A 339 16.81 -16.35 -21.84
CA PRO A 339 16.00 -17.41 -22.42
C PRO A 339 16.57 -18.13 -23.63
N LEU A 340 17.54 -17.53 -24.33
CA LEU A 340 18.08 -18.01 -25.59
C LEU A 340 19.49 -18.65 -25.49
N GLU A 341 20.23 -18.47 -24.37
CA GLU A 341 21.66 -18.84 -24.32
C GLU A 341 22.04 -19.97 -23.35
N ALA A 342 21.22 -20.31 -22.35
CA ALA A 342 21.58 -21.31 -21.33
C ALA A 342 20.62 -22.51 -21.30
N PRO A 343 21.13 -23.76 -21.15
CA PRO A 343 20.27 -24.90 -20.89
C PRO A 343 19.51 -24.70 -19.56
N PRO A 344 18.28 -25.20 -19.48
CA PRO A 344 17.45 -25.05 -18.30
C PRO A 344 18.04 -25.79 -17.08
N GLU A 345 18.67 -25.08 -16.15
CA GLU A 345 19.18 -25.66 -14.90
C GLU A 345 18.19 -25.47 -13.74
N PRO A 346 17.82 -26.54 -13.00
CA PRO A 346 16.95 -26.41 -11.85
C PRO A 346 17.67 -25.65 -10.73
N THR A 347 17.00 -24.61 -10.22
CA THR A 347 17.52 -23.75 -9.16
C THR A 347 16.53 -23.74 -8.01
N LEU A 348 17.01 -23.83 -6.77
CA LEU A 348 16.17 -23.62 -5.59
C LEU A 348 16.27 -22.18 -5.13
N LEU A 349 15.16 -21.60 -4.71
CA LEU A 349 15.08 -20.25 -4.17
C LEU A 349 14.55 -20.31 -2.75
N LEU A 350 15.34 -19.80 -1.81
CA LEU A 350 15.05 -19.78 -0.39
C LEU A 350 14.91 -18.33 0.09
N PHE A 351 13.78 -17.99 0.70
CA PHE A 351 13.51 -16.65 1.21
C PHE A 351 13.17 -16.65 2.70
N GLY A 352 13.79 -15.70 3.41
CA GLY A 352 13.45 -15.34 4.78
C GLY A 352 13.57 -16.49 5.80
N GLY A 353 12.68 -16.49 6.79
CA GLY A 353 12.69 -17.44 7.90
C GLY A 353 13.07 -16.80 9.22
N TYR A 354 13.31 -17.65 10.21
CA TYR A 354 13.59 -17.24 11.58
C TYR A 354 14.77 -17.99 12.18
N SER A 355 15.66 -17.26 12.85
CA SER A 355 16.83 -17.79 13.53
C SER A 355 17.15 -16.93 14.75
N THR A 356 17.41 -17.57 15.89
CA THR A 356 17.86 -16.88 17.10
C THR A 356 18.98 -17.67 17.77
N PRO A 357 20.02 -17.00 18.28
CA PRO A 357 20.98 -17.64 19.17
C PRO A 357 20.28 -18.13 20.45
N PHE A 358 20.87 -19.14 21.07
CA PHE A 358 20.51 -19.61 22.40
C PHE A 358 21.09 -18.65 23.47
N PRO A 359 20.40 -18.38 24.60
CA PRO A 359 19.09 -18.89 25.01
C PRO A 359 17.93 -18.30 24.20
N TYR A 360 16.92 -19.13 23.92
CA TYR A 360 15.75 -18.72 23.14
C TYR A 360 14.91 -17.67 23.89
N PRO A 361 14.31 -16.70 23.17
CA PRO A 361 13.35 -15.77 23.77
C PRO A 361 12.22 -16.55 24.44
N HIS A 362 11.92 -16.24 25.70
CA HIS A 362 10.83 -16.89 26.42
C HIS A 362 9.49 -16.56 25.75
N ARG A 363 8.51 -17.47 25.72
CA ARG A 363 7.18 -17.23 25.09
C ARG A 363 6.42 -16.01 25.63
N LYS A 364 6.85 -15.47 26.78
CA LYS A 364 6.30 -14.27 27.43
C LYS A 364 7.05 -12.98 27.06
N ALA A 365 8.18 -13.06 26.38
CA ALA A 365 8.91 -11.89 25.91
C ALA A 365 8.12 -11.19 24.79
N ARG A 366 8.18 -9.86 24.73
CA ARG A 366 7.61 -9.08 23.61
C ARG A 366 8.19 -9.64 22.30
N GLY A 367 7.38 -9.89 21.27
CA GLY A 367 7.92 -10.43 20.00
C GLY A 367 8.06 -11.95 19.90
N ALA A 368 7.89 -12.71 20.99
CA ALA A 368 8.20 -14.15 21.01
C ALA A 368 7.09 -15.07 20.47
N GLY A 369 5.87 -14.57 20.23
CA GLY A 369 4.80 -15.35 19.63
C GLY A 369 3.59 -14.52 19.20
N SER A 370 2.79 -15.05 18.27
CA SER A 370 1.50 -14.48 17.91
C SER A 370 0.51 -14.65 19.07
N SER A 371 -0.21 -13.59 19.46
CA SER A 371 -1.26 -13.59 20.50
C SER A 371 -0.84 -13.66 21.99
N THR A 372 0.21 -12.96 22.43
CA THR A 372 0.44 -12.72 23.87
C THR A 372 -0.44 -11.58 24.40
N SER A 373 -1.72 -11.89 24.67
CA SER A 373 -2.74 -10.94 25.16
C SER A 373 -2.53 -10.41 26.60
N ARG A 374 -1.40 -10.71 27.25
CA ARG A 374 -1.05 -10.15 28.56
C ARG A 374 0.31 -9.49 28.49
N ALA A 375 0.32 -8.17 28.70
CA ALA A 375 1.52 -7.41 29.04
C ALA A 375 2.07 -7.94 30.38
N ALA A 376 2.96 -8.91 30.34
CA ALA A 376 3.73 -9.37 31.49
C ALA A 376 5.19 -8.95 31.31
N ALA A 377 5.74 -8.37 32.38
CA ALA A 377 6.86 -7.43 32.33
C ALA A 377 8.27 -8.05 32.39
N ASP A 378 8.44 -9.38 32.37
CA ASP A 378 9.76 -9.98 32.55
C ASP A 378 10.16 -10.92 31.41
N GLY A 379 11.21 -10.54 30.70
CA GLY A 379 11.87 -11.31 29.64
C GLY A 379 12.70 -10.41 28.74
N MET A 380 13.84 -10.92 28.25
CA MET A 380 14.67 -10.23 27.25
C MET A 380 13.79 -9.89 26.04
N ALA A 381 13.42 -8.63 25.90
CA ALA A 381 12.78 -8.14 24.70
C ALA A 381 13.83 -8.20 23.58
N PRO A 382 13.51 -8.78 22.42
CA PRO A 382 14.33 -8.65 21.23
C PRO A 382 14.34 -7.17 20.84
N PHE A 383 15.30 -6.42 21.37
CA PHE A 383 15.61 -5.08 20.88
C PHE A 383 16.12 -5.21 19.43
N PRO A 384 15.90 -4.19 18.58
CA PRO A 384 16.11 -4.25 17.12
C PRO A 384 17.57 -4.42 16.66
N THR A 385 18.51 -4.72 17.55
CA THR A 385 19.92 -4.95 17.21
C THR A 385 20.22 -6.35 16.71
N ALA A 386 19.32 -7.32 16.89
CA ALA A 386 19.47 -8.69 16.35
C ALA A 386 18.31 -9.03 15.37
N PRO A 387 18.60 -9.25 14.07
CA PRO A 387 17.59 -9.58 13.08
C PRO A 387 17.21 -11.06 13.16
N TYR A 388 16.29 -11.41 14.07
CA TYR A 388 15.81 -12.79 14.21
C TYR A 388 14.95 -13.25 13.02
N TYR A 389 14.23 -12.31 12.42
CA TYR A 389 13.50 -12.50 11.18
C TYR A 389 14.43 -12.14 10.03
N LEU A 390 14.43 -12.96 8.98
CA LEU A 390 15.31 -12.80 7.84
C LEU A 390 14.51 -12.29 6.63
N ASP A 391 15.15 -11.46 5.81
CA ASP A 391 14.65 -10.93 4.52
C ASP A 391 15.57 -11.29 3.34
N ASP A 392 16.56 -12.16 3.57
CA ASP A 392 17.54 -12.57 2.58
C ASP A 392 16.94 -13.57 1.58
N LEU A 393 17.36 -13.43 0.32
CA LEU A 393 17.02 -14.33 -0.78
C LEU A 393 18.28 -15.10 -1.20
N TRP A 394 18.18 -16.41 -1.28
CA TRP A 394 19.27 -17.30 -1.65
C TRP A 394 18.88 -18.15 -2.85
N ARG A 395 19.86 -18.45 -3.71
CA ARG A 395 19.71 -19.40 -4.81
C ARG A 395 20.67 -20.57 -4.67
N PHE A 396 20.19 -21.78 -4.92
CA PHE A 396 20.99 -22.99 -5.00
C PHE A 396 20.96 -23.53 -6.41
N ASN A 397 22.13 -23.60 -7.04
CA ASN A 397 22.26 -24.23 -8.34
C ASN A 397 22.49 -25.74 -8.13
N VAL A 398 21.52 -26.55 -8.57
CA VAL A 398 21.51 -28.00 -8.33
C VAL A 398 22.67 -28.72 -9.04
N SER A 399 23.04 -28.29 -10.25
CA SER A 399 24.13 -28.88 -11.04
C SER A 399 25.51 -28.68 -10.37
N SER A 400 25.77 -27.46 -9.90
CA SER A 400 27.05 -27.10 -9.28
C SER A 400 27.13 -27.48 -7.80
N GLY A 401 25.97 -27.58 -7.12
CA GLY A 401 25.89 -27.80 -5.68
C GLY A 401 26.29 -26.57 -4.86
N LEU A 402 26.12 -25.36 -5.41
CA LEU A 402 26.55 -24.10 -4.79
C LEU A 402 25.37 -23.20 -4.46
N TRP A 403 25.41 -22.63 -3.26
CA TRP A 403 24.54 -21.53 -2.87
C TRP A 403 25.17 -20.18 -3.20
N ALA A 404 24.33 -19.22 -3.58
CA ALA A 404 24.70 -17.82 -3.72
C ALA A 404 23.59 -16.93 -3.12
N PRO A 405 23.95 -15.84 -2.41
CA PRO A 405 22.98 -14.81 -2.08
C PRO A 405 22.51 -14.13 -3.37
N VAL A 406 21.25 -13.73 -3.39
CA VAL A 406 20.65 -12.95 -4.46
C VAL A 406 20.46 -11.54 -3.92
N ASP A 407 21.10 -10.57 -4.56
CA ASP A 407 20.91 -9.15 -4.29
C ASP A 407 19.91 -8.59 -5.33
N PRO A 408 18.63 -8.37 -4.96
CA PRO A 408 17.64 -7.86 -5.89
C PRO A 408 17.99 -6.46 -6.39
N LEU A 409 17.67 -6.19 -7.66
CA LEU A 409 17.71 -4.84 -8.21
C LEU A 409 16.49 -4.04 -7.74
N GLY A 410 16.69 -2.75 -7.45
CA GLY A 410 15.65 -1.84 -6.95
C GLY A 410 15.64 -1.71 -5.42
N GLY A 411 15.00 -0.66 -4.91
CA GLY A 411 14.90 -0.39 -3.47
C GLY A 411 13.73 -1.08 -2.76
N SER A 412 12.71 -1.51 -3.51
CA SER A 412 11.50 -2.16 -2.99
C SER A 412 11.75 -3.66 -2.78
N ARG A 413 11.44 -4.18 -1.60
CA ARG A 413 11.54 -5.62 -1.26
C ARG A 413 10.62 -5.97 -0.09
N PRO A 414 10.18 -7.24 0.04
CA PRO A 414 9.42 -7.68 1.19
C PRO A 414 10.20 -7.51 2.49
N SER A 415 9.51 -7.16 3.57
CA SER A 415 10.09 -7.10 4.91
C SER A 415 10.52 -8.48 5.43
N ALA A 416 11.44 -8.51 6.40
CA ALA A 416 11.86 -9.73 7.08
C ALA A 416 10.66 -10.48 7.70
N ARG A 417 10.56 -11.78 7.40
CA ARG A 417 9.38 -12.58 7.77
C ARG A 417 9.65 -14.08 7.78
N ARG A 418 8.80 -14.80 8.50
CA ARG A 418 8.69 -16.26 8.54
C ARG A 418 7.29 -16.69 8.13
N ASP A 419 7.15 -17.98 7.83
CA ASP A 419 5.86 -18.63 7.63
C ASP A 419 5.01 -18.02 6.49
N SER A 420 5.69 -17.48 5.46
CA SER A 420 5.07 -16.99 4.24
C SER A 420 4.74 -18.13 3.28
N ALA A 421 3.76 -17.91 2.41
CA ALA A 421 3.49 -18.80 1.28
C ALA A 421 4.33 -18.36 0.07
N MET A 422 5.10 -19.28 -0.51
CA MET A 422 5.88 -19.01 -1.72
C MET A 422 5.61 -20.07 -2.79
N ARG A 423 5.30 -19.65 -4.02
CA ARG A 423 4.95 -20.56 -5.13
C ARG A 423 5.51 -20.03 -6.46
N MET A 424 6.01 -20.94 -7.31
CA MET A 424 6.42 -20.60 -8.68
C MET A 424 5.20 -20.14 -9.47
N ALA A 425 5.22 -18.94 -10.04
CA ALA A 425 4.15 -18.33 -10.84
C ALA A 425 4.29 -18.61 -12.34
N SER A 426 5.53 -18.74 -12.79
CA SER A 426 5.94 -19.12 -14.14
C SER A 426 7.39 -19.61 -14.09
N ASP A 427 7.98 -19.98 -15.22
CA ASP A 427 9.41 -20.30 -15.28
C ASP A 427 10.33 -19.08 -15.01
N SER A 428 9.77 -17.87 -14.97
CA SER A 428 10.49 -16.61 -14.83
C SER A 428 10.08 -15.79 -13.61
N ALA A 429 9.16 -16.28 -12.78
CA ALA A 429 8.71 -15.54 -11.60
C ALA A 429 8.16 -16.44 -10.49
N PHE A 430 8.28 -15.99 -9.24
CA PHE A 430 7.60 -16.60 -8.09
C PHE A 430 6.80 -15.56 -7.30
N LEU A 431 5.81 -16.04 -6.56
CA LEU A 431 4.94 -15.27 -5.68
C LEU A 431 5.33 -15.50 -4.22
N LEU A 432 5.21 -14.47 -3.39
CA LEU A 432 5.36 -14.52 -1.94
C LEU A 432 4.14 -13.82 -1.29
N PHE A 433 3.43 -14.52 -0.42
CA PHE A 433 2.24 -14.01 0.26
C PHE A 433 2.32 -14.17 1.78
N GLY A 434 1.97 -13.10 2.49
CA GLY A 434 1.77 -13.09 3.94
C GLY A 434 3.02 -13.43 4.75
N GLY A 435 2.80 -13.93 5.96
CA GLY A 435 3.82 -14.30 6.92
C GLY A 435 3.72 -13.51 8.22
N TYR A 436 4.74 -13.64 9.05
CA TYR A 436 4.85 -12.95 10.33
C TYR A 436 6.26 -12.40 10.53
N GLY A 437 6.35 -11.18 11.07
CA GLY A 437 7.61 -10.55 11.42
C GLY A 437 7.41 -9.37 12.34
N SER A 438 8.25 -9.26 13.38
CA SER A 438 8.24 -8.12 14.31
C SER A 438 6.85 -7.76 14.85
N ASN A 439 6.11 -8.74 15.39
CA ASN A 439 4.74 -8.57 15.94
C ASN A 439 3.63 -8.25 14.93
N THR A 440 3.95 -8.29 13.63
CA THR A 440 2.99 -7.96 12.57
C THR A 440 2.71 -9.19 11.71
N LEU A 441 1.42 -9.48 11.49
CA LEU A 441 0.96 -10.41 10.45
C LEU A 441 0.85 -9.64 9.13
N MET A 442 1.28 -10.26 8.03
CA MET A 442 1.27 -9.61 6.73
C MET A 442 0.17 -10.15 5.81
N ASN A 443 -0.35 -9.29 4.93
CA ASN A 443 -1.28 -9.62 3.83
C ASN A 443 -0.80 -9.11 2.47
N ASP A 444 0.44 -8.63 2.38
CA ASP A 444 1.05 -8.21 1.14
C ASP A 444 1.36 -9.42 0.25
N LEU A 445 1.25 -9.19 -1.05
CA LEU A 445 1.61 -10.14 -2.10
C LEU A 445 2.75 -9.54 -2.90
N TRP A 446 3.79 -10.33 -3.14
CA TRP A 446 4.96 -9.90 -3.90
C TRP A 446 5.22 -10.87 -5.04
N ILE A 447 5.67 -10.35 -6.17
CA ILE A 447 6.22 -11.12 -7.28
C ILE A 447 7.70 -10.83 -7.37
N PHE A 448 8.52 -11.87 -7.51
CA PHE A 448 9.92 -11.72 -7.87
C PHE A 448 10.12 -12.17 -9.31
N ASN A 449 10.64 -11.28 -10.16
CA ASN A 449 11.00 -11.59 -11.54
C ASN A 449 12.44 -12.12 -11.58
N LEU A 450 12.61 -13.35 -12.03
CA LEU A 450 13.90 -14.05 -12.10
C LEU A 450 14.81 -13.50 -13.20
N THR A 451 14.25 -12.94 -14.28
CA THR A 451 15.03 -12.38 -15.40
C THR A 451 15.58 -11.00 -15.04
N THR A 452 14.74 -10.12 -14.49
CA THR A 452 15.15 -8.75 -14.13
C THR A 452 15.73 -8.62 -12.73
N THR A 453 15.61 -9.68 -11.91
CA THR A 453 16.01 -9.75 -10.50
C THR A 453 15.35 -8.68 -9.61
N ARG A 454 14.08 -8.35 -9.87
CA ARG A 454 13.35 -7.29 -9.15
C ARG A 454 12.16 -7.85 -8.38
N TRP A 455 11.91 -7.28 -7.21
CA TRP A 455 10.66 -7.45 -6.48
C TRP A 455 9.61 -6.44 -6.96
N ILE A 456 8.38 -6.93 -7.07
CA ILE A 456 7.19 -6.18 -7.49
C ILE A 456 6.14 -6.40 -6.39
N HIS A 457 5.73 -5.31 -5.72
CA HIS A 457 4.63 -5.37 -4.77
C HIS A 457 3.31 -5.41 -5.54
N VAL A 458 2.52 -6.47 -5.33
CA VAL A 458 1.21 -6.62 -5.97
C VAL A 458 0.18 -5.88 -5.14
N GLY A 459 -0.43 -4.87 -5.75
CA GLY A 459 -1.43 -4.02 -5.11
C GLY A 459 -2.66 -4.83 -4.65
N PRO A 460 -3.31 -4.40 -3.55
CA PRO A 460 -4.53 -5.02 -3.09
C PRO A 460 -5.65 -4.65 -4.06
N SER A 461 -5.95 -5.59 -4.95
CA SER A 461 -7.33 -6.01 -5.22
C SER A 461 -8.07 -5.42 -6.42
N VAL A 462 -9.03 -6.22 -6.87
CA VAL A 462 -9.86 -5.98 -8.06
C VAL A 462 -11.35 -6.11 -7.78
N HIS A 463 -11.71 -6.72 -6.64
CA HIS A 463 -13.09 -6.80 -6.17
C HIS A 463 -13.33 -5.71 -5.13
N ALA A 464 -13.61 -4.50 -5.62
CA ALA A 464 -14.06 -3.42 -4.77
C ALA A 464 -15.45 -3.73 -4.21
N ARG A 465 -15.60 -3.64 -2.89
CA ARG A 465 -16.88 -3.64 -2.18
C ARG A 465 -17.30 -2.21 -1.94
N PHE A 466 -18.24 -1.74 -2.74
CA PHE A 466 -18.86 -0.43 -2.57
C PHE A 466 -20.02 -0.51 -1.56
N PRO A 467 -20.26 0.54 -0.75
CA PRO A 467 -21.46 0.65 0.06
C PRO A 467 -22.74 0.59 -0.79
N GLN A 468 -23.85 0.12 -0.21
CA GLN A 468 -25.14 0.02 -0.91
C GLN A 468 -25.68 1.36 -1.44
N ASN A 469 -25.25 2.49 -0.86
CA ASN A 469 -25.63 3.84 -1.30
C ASN A 469 -24.75 4.39 -2.45
N CYS A 470 -23.81 3.60 -2.97
CA CYS A 470 -22.90 3.95 -4.04
C CYS A 470 -23.38 3.34 -5.36
N THR A 471 -23.86 4.15 -6.29
CA THR A 471 -24.39 3.68 -7.59
C THR A 471 -23.60 4.32 -8.74
N ASP A 472 -23.21 3.52 -9.75
CA ASP A 472 -22.58 3.99 -11.00
C ASP A 472 -23.59 4.70 -11.93
N ASP A 473 -24.87 4.68 -11.56
CA ASP A 473 -25.95 5.14 -12.42
C ASP A 473 -26.07 6.67 -12.46
N THR A 474 -25.81 7.19 -13.66
CA THR A 474 -26.35 8.47 -14.12
C THR A 474 -27.70 8.19 -14.77
N LEU A 475 -28.78 8.71 -14.18
CA LEU A 475 -30.11 8.70 -14.79
C LEU A 475 -30.13 9.75 -15.90
N ARG A 476 -30.09 9.34 -17.16
CA ARG A 476 -30.27 10.27 -18.27
C ARG A 476 -31.70 10.78 -18.30
N LEU A 477 -31.88 12.05 -17.99
CA LEU A 477 -33.17 12.74 -18.04
C LEU A 477 -33.64 12.89 -19.49
N PRO A 478 -34.96 13.03 -19.73
CA PRO A 478 -35.52 13.16 -21.08
C PRO A 478 -35.00 14.37 -21.89
N ASP A 479 -34.42 15.37 -21.22
CA ASP A 479 -33.78 16.53 -21.83
C ASP A 479 -32.32 16.25 -22.28
N GLY A 480 -31.83 15.03 -22.06
CA GLY A 480 -30.49 14.59 -22.42
C GLY A 480 -29.43 14.86 -21.35
N SER A 481 -29.80 15.45 -20.20
CA SER A 481 -28.90 15.69 -19.08
C SER A 481 -28.77 14.46 -18.17
N ASP A 482 -27.58 14.24 -17.59
CA ASP A 482 -27.33 13.11 -16.70
C ASP A 482 -27.59 13.49 -15.23
N PHE A 483 -28.49 12.77 -14.55
CA PHE A 483 -28.86 12.96 -13.15
C PHE A 483 -28.19 11.93 -12.25
N VAL A 484 -27.37 12.39 -11.32
CA VAL A 484 -26.67 11.54 -10.37
C VAL A 484 -27.58 11.19 -9.19
N VAL A 485 -27.83 9.89 -8.96
CA VAL A 485 -28.72 9.39 -7.90
C VAL A 485 -28.10 9.48 -6.50
N SER A 486 -26.79 9.23 -6.34
CA SER A 486 -26.09 9.26 -5.05
C SER A 486 -25.17 10.47 -4.92
N GLN A 487 -25.51 11.40 -4.02
CA GLN A 487 -24.81 12.68 -3.81
C GLN A 487 -24.44 12.85 -2.34
N SER A 488 -23.17 13.03 -2.02
CA SER A 488 -22.71 13.63 -0.76
C SER A 488 -21.19 13.56 -0.66
N VAL A 489 -20.52 14.66 -0.96
CA VAL A 489 -19.25 14.97 -0.31
C VAL A 489 -19.50 16.26 0.47
N PHE A 490 -19.15 16.28 1.76
CA PHE A 490 -19.06 17.53 2.50
C PHE A 490 -17.86 18.29 1.95
N GLY A 491 -18.10 19.17 0.98
CA GLY A 491 -17.15 20.21 0.66
C GLY A 491 -17.16 21.20 1.82
N GLU A 492 -16.09 21.27 2.60
CA GLU A 492 -15.81 22.51 3.31
C GLU A 492 -15.35 23.50 2.23
N PRO A 493 -16.11 24.59 1.94
CA PRO A 493 -15.79 25.52 0.86
C PRO A 493 -14.39 26.13 1.01
N THR A 494 -13.81 26.05 2.20
CA THR A 494 -12.47 26.54 2.50
C THR A 494 -11.92 25.80 3.72
N ARG A 495 -11.22 24.68 3.52
CA ARG A 495 -10.39 24.14 4.61
C ARG A 495 -9.41 25.26 5.03
N PHE A 496 -9.45 25.66 6.30
CA PHE A 496 -8.62 26.72 6.91
C PHE A 496 -9.05 28.20 6.69
N SER A 497 -10.30 28.50 6.34
CA SER A 497 -10.83 29.88 6.30
C SER A 497 -12.18 30.03 6.99
N ALA A 498 -12.50 31.23 7.48
CA ALA A 498 -13.80 31.52 8.09
C ALA A 498 -14.91 31.58 7.04
N LEU A 499 -16.04 30.92 7.33
CA LEU A 499 -17.29 31.01 6.57
C LEU A 499 -17.94 32.37 6.89
N ASP A 500 -17.61 33.40 6.12
CA ASP A 500 -18.03 34.78 6.38
C ASP A 500 -19.04 35.31 5.37
N GLY A 501 -19.38 34.55 4.32
CA GLY A 501 -20.33 34.97 3.29
C GLY A 501 -19.83 36.12 2.40
N GLN A 502 -18.58 36.56 2.56
CA GLN A 502 -18.02 37.72 1.85
C GLN A 502 -17.21 37.29 0.63
N ALA A 503 -17.13 38.17 -0.38
CA ALA A 503 -16.38 37.92 -1.62
C ALA A 503 -16.75 36.60 -2.33
N GLY A 504 -18.04 36.26 -2.40
CA GLY A 504 -18.54 35.06 -3.09
C GLY A 504 -18.35 33.74 -2.32
N ARG A 505 -17.80 33.78 -1.10
CA ARG A 505 -17.67 32.60 -0.23
C ARG A 505 -19.02 32.24 0.38
N ALA A 506 -19.26 30.94 0.56
CA ALA A 506 -20.46 30.49 1.23
C ALA A 506 -20.38 30.77 2.74
N SER A 507 -21.46 31.30 3.31
CA SER A 507 -21.60 31.55 4.75
C SER A 507 -21.89 30.27 5.55
N GLU A 508 -22.17 29.17 4.88
CA GLU A 508 -22.46 27.85 5.45
C GLU A 508 -21.72 26.78 4.64
N PRO A 509 -21.43 25.61 5.23
CA PRO A 509 -20.89 24.47 4.48
C PRO A 509 -21.80 24.14 3.29
N VAL A 510 -21.26 24.19 2.07
CA VAL A 510 -22.02 23.87 0.86
C VAL A 510 -21.78 22.42 0.48
N ILE A 511 -22.86 21.67 0.35
CA ILE A 511 -22.78 20.33 -0.23
C ILE A 511 -22.47 20.50 -1.71
N ILE A 512 -21.23 20.19 -2.10
CA ILE A 512 -20.84 20.10 -3.50
C ILE A 512 -21.46 18.81 -4.05
N ARG A 513 -22.41 18.94 -4.97
CA ARG A 513 -23.06 17.80 -5.62
C ARG A 513 -22.07 17.15 -6.57
N GLN A 514 -21.52 16.01 -6.17
CA GLN A 514 -20.60 15.22 -6.99
C GLN A 514 -21.15 13.80 -7.22
N PRO A 515 -20.92 13.21 -8.41
CA PRO A 515 -21.24 11.81 -8.67
C PRO A 515 -20.38 10.85 -7.84
N ARG A 516 -21.01 10.06 -6.97
CA ARG A 516 -20.36 8.93 -6.31
C ARG A 516 -20.25 7.75 -7.28
N ARG A 517 -19.27 7.76 -8.19
CA ARG A 517 -19.00 6.59 -9.04
C ARG A 517 -18.43 5.43 -8.23
N GLN A 518 -18.72 4.22 -8.68
CA GLN A 518 -18.03 3.01 -8.25
C GLN A 518 -16.62 2.93 -8.88
N ALA A 519 -15.79 3.95 -8.67
CA ALA A 519 -14.46 4.11 -9.27
C ALA A 519 -13.36 4.16 -8.18
N PRO A 520 -12.43 3.19 -8.15
CA PRO A 520 -11.22 3.20 -7.34
C PRO A 520 -10.36 4.48 -7.41
N GLY A 521 -9.84 4.95 -6.28
CA GLY A 521 -8.74 5.93 -6.24
C GLY A 521 -9.13 7.41 -6.41
N TRP A 522 -10.42 7.72 -6.49
CA TRP A 522 -10.94 9.10 -6.40
C TRP A 522 -11.66 9.35 -5.05
N ASP A 523 -12.04 10.58 -4.73
CA ASP A 523 -12.80 10.92 -3.51
C ASP A 523 -14.27 10.45 -3.49
N GLY A 524 -14.67 9.61 -4.46
CA GLY A 524 -15.89 8.81 -4.44
C GLY A 524 -15.88 7.70 -3.37
N CYS A 525 -17.08 7.22 -3.02
CA CYS A 525 -17.43 6.11 -2.10
C CYS A 525 -16.32 5.63 -1.15
N ARG A 526 -15.81 6.52 -0.29
CA ARG A 526 -14.78 6.23 0.73
C ARG A 526 -15.32 5.57 1.99
N ASP A 527 -16.63 5.65 2.19
CA ASP A 527 -17.29 5.13 3.37
C ASP A 527 -17.15 3.60 3.37
N ARG A 528 -16.62 3.02 4.45
CA ARG A 528 -16.59 1.57 4.59
C ARG A 528 -18.01 1.06 4.79
N ALA A 529 -18.42 0.05 4.02
CA ALA A 529 -19.72 -0.59 4.19
C ALA A 529 -19.88 -1.32 5.55
N ASP A 530 -18.76 -1.70 6.18
CA ASP A 530 -18.71 -2.47 7.42
C ASP A 530 -18.57 -1.64 8.71
N GLY A 531 -18.46 -0.31 8.61
CA GLY A 531 -18.37 0.59 9.76
C GLY A 531 -17.13 0.43 10.64
N ARG A 532 -16.07 -0.26 10.17
CA ARG A 532 -14.85 -0.50 10.96
C ARG A 532 -13.96 0.75 11.07
N PRO A 533 -13.59 1.21 12.28
CA PRO A 533 -12.81 2.45 12.49
C PRO A 533 -11.29 2.25 12.52
N ASP A 534 -10.79 1.01 12.45
CA ASP A 534 -9.37 0.66 12.66
C ASP A 534 -8.44 0.94 11.46
N LEU A 535 -8.99 1.27 10.29
CA LEU A 535 -8.21 1.56 9.07
C LEU A 535 -8.64 2.87 8.40
N PRO A 536 -7.76 3.50 7.60
CA PRO A 536 -8.12 4.66 6.79
C PRO A 536 -9.37 4.40 5.94
N SER A 537 -10.16 5.46 5.68
CA SER A 537 -11.34 5.44 4.80
C SER A 537 -10.92 5.23 3.34
N LEU A 538 -10.54 4.00 3.01
CA LEU A 538 -10.27 3.52 1.67
C LEU A 538 -11.41 2.59 1.23
N LEU A 539 -11.64 2.52 -0.08
CA LEU A 539 -12.55 1.57 -0.69
C LEU A 539 -12.23 0.16 -0.18
N GLN A 540 -13.25 -0.56 0.30
CA GLN A 540 -13.05 -1.94 0.75
C GLN A 540 -12.76 -2.78 -0.48
N TYR A 541 -11.73 -3.61 -0.40
CA TYR A 541 -11.52 -4.62 -1.41
C TYR A 541 -11.48 -6.01 -0.79
N GLU A 542 -11.92 -7.00 -1.55
CA GLU A 542 -11.73 -8.39 -1.17
C GLU A 542 -10.24 -8.71 -1.20
N ARG A 543 -9.75 -9.20 -0.07
CA ARG A 543 -8.40 -9.70 0.14
C ARG A 543 -8.38 -10.56 1.39
N PRO A 544 -7.49 -11.56 1.46
CA PRO A 544 -7.25 -12.28 2.69
C PRO A 544 -6.80 -11.34 3.80
N SER A 545 -7.32 -11.57 5.01
CA SER A 545 -6.80 -10.93 6.22
C SER A 545 -5.33 -11.25 6.44
N GLN A 546 -4.62 -10.34 7.11
CA GLN A 546 -3.23 -10.52 7.55
C GLN A 546 -3.01 -11.87 8.23
N ARG A 547 -2.12 -12.71 7.70
CA ARG A 547 -1.99 -14.10 8.16
C ARG A 547 -0.60 -14.71 8.01
N GLU A 548 -0.31 -15.66 8.89
CA GLU A 548 0.86 -16.53 8.84
C GLU A 548 0.45 -17.99 8.64
N ARG A 549 1.41 -18.79 8.15
CA ARG A 549 1.22 -20.24 7.93
C ARG A 549 0.00 -20.59 7.06
N PRO A 550 -0.34 -19.82 6.01
CA PRO A 550 -1.33 -20.25 5.04
C PRO A 550 -0.79 -21.43 4.24
N ALA A 551 -1.64 -22.40 3.90
CA ALA A 551 -1.27 -23.33 2.84
C ALA A 551 -1.66 -22.73 1.49
N SER A 552 -0.83 -22.94 0.48
CA SER A 552 -1.10 -22.43 -0.86
C SER A 552 -0.73 -23.43 -1.95
N VAL A 553 -1.38 -23.32 -3.10
CA VAL A 553 -1.01 -24.00 -4.35
C VAL A 553 -1.21 -23.03 -5.49
N LEU A 554 -0.50 -23.24 -6.61
CA LEU A 554 -0.72 -22.47 -7.82
C LEU A 554 -0.83 -23.42 -9.02
N SER A 555 -1.90 -23.28 -9.79
CA SER A 555 -2.05 -23.89 -11.10
C SER A 555 -1.38 -22.99 -12.14
N LEU A 556 -0.26 -23.45 -12.71
CA LEU A 556 0.42 -22.76 -13.81
C LEU A 556 -0.44 -22.71 -15.08
N ARG A 557 -1.23 -23.77 -15.33
CA ARG A 557 -2.12 -23.85 -16.49
C ARG A 557 -3.24 -22.81 -16.42
N ARG A 558 -3.78 -22.53 -15.22
CA ARG A 558 -4.85 -21.56 -15.01
C ARG A 558 -4.34 -20.17 -14.62
N GLY A 559 -3.10 -20.05 -14.16
CA GLY A 559 -2.56 -18.82 -13.57
C GLY A 559 -3.26 -18.44 -12.26
N GLU A 560 -3.65 -19.45 -11.47
CA GLU A 560 -4.52 -19.33 -10.30
C GLU A 560 -3.81 -19.81 -9.03
N MET A 561 -3.69 -18.95 -8.02
CA MET A 561 -3.17 -19.28 -6.69
C MET A 561 -4.32 -19.46 -5.72
N LEU A 562 -4.36 -20.58 -5.03
CA LEU A 562 -5.28 -20.81 -3.93
C LEU A 562 -4.53 -20.70 -2.62
N VAL A 563 -5.17 -20.07 -1.65
CA VAL A 563 -4.69 -19.95 -0.28
C VAL A 563 -5.78 -20.45 0.65
N HIS A 564 -5.45 -21.35 1.55
CA HIS A 564 -6.38 -21.88 2.54
C HIS A 564 -5.86 -21.69 3.97
N GLY A 565 -6.75 -21.22 4.85
CA GLY A 565 -6.55 -21.12 6.28
C GLY A 565 -5.32 -20.29 6.70
N GLY A 566 -4.66 -20.77 7.75
CA GLY A 566 -3.58 -20.04 8.44
C GLY A 566 -4.05 -19.41 9.75
N ARG A 567 -3.15 -18.69 10.43
CA ARG A 567 -3.49 -17.90 11.61
C ARG A 567 -3.61 -16.44 11.18
N ALA A 568 -4.82 -15.91 11.21
CA ALA A 568 -5.14 -14.58 10.71
C ALA A 568 -5.52 -13.61 11.82
N ALA A 569 -5.22 -12.32 11.61
CA ALA A 569 -5.59 -11.25 12.52
C ALA A 569 -7.12 -11.08 12.57
N LEU A 570 -7.67 -10.85 13.77
CA LEU A 570 -9.11 -10.60 13.95
C LEU A 570 -9.56 -9.27 13.33
N LYS A 571 -8.64 -8.30 13.28
CA LYS A 571 -8.79 -6.99 12.67
C LYS A 571 -7.56 -6.68 11.83
N GLU A 572 -7.69 -5.73 10.92
CA GLU A 572 -6.53 -5.32 10.13
C GLU A 572 -5.71 -4.35 10.96
N ASP A 573 -4.48 -4.72 11.27
CA ASP A 573 -3.64 -3.96 12.16
C ASP A 573 -2.51 -3.27 11.39
N LEU A 574 -2.17 -2.04 11.80
CA LEU A 574 -0.99 -1.38 11.29
C LEU A 574 0.26 -2.09 11.83
N PRO A 575 1.37 -2.17 11.05
CA PRO A 575 2.60 -2.76 11.53
C PRO A 575 3.12 -2.06 12.79
N THR A 576 3.30 -2.81 13.90
CA THR A 576 3.90 -2.28 15.13
C THR A 576 4.92 -3.26 15.69
N VAL A 577 6.00 -2.72 16.27
CA VAL A 577 7.03 -3.53 16.95
C VAL A 577 6.68 -3.77 18.43
N GLN A 578 5.78 -2.97 19.00
CA GLN A 578 5.51 -2.93 20.44
C GLN A 578 4.34 -3.82 20.89
N VAL A 579 3.33 -3.99 20.05
CA VAL A 579 2.07 -4.66 20.38
C VAL A 579 1.86 -5.84 19.45
N THR A 580 1.61 -7.00 20.04
CA THR A 580 1.16 -8.19 19.30
C THR A 580 -0.37 -8.20 19.29
N HIS A 581 -0.95 -8.24 18.10
CA HIS A 581 -2.40 -8.22 17.93
C HIS A 581 -3.02 -9.62 18.06
N PRO A 582 -4.29 -9.74 18.51
CA PRO A 582 -4.97 -11.02 18.61
C PRO A 582 -5.26 -11.59 17.21
N ALA A 583 -5.05 -12.90 17.09
CA ALA A 583 -5.20 -13.63 15.84
C ALA A 583 -5.79 -15.02 16.12
N GLU A 584 -6.56 -15.56 15.18
CA GLU A 584 -7.21 -16.86 15.27
C GLU A 584 -6.85 -17.75 14.08
N VAL A 585 -6.96 -19.05 14.26
CA VAL A 585 -6.88 -19.98 13.14
C VAL A 585 -8.17 -19.88 12.33
N VAL A 586 -8.04 -19.59 11.03
CA VAL A 586 -9.14 -19.47 10.07
C VAL A 586 -9.15 -20.65 9.10
N GLY A 587 -10.30 -20.88 8.47
CA GLY A 587 -10.53 -21.94 7.48
C GLY A 587 -11.13 -21.42 6.17
N ASP A 588 -10.96 -20.12 5.91
CA ASP A 588 -11.35 -19.48 4.66
C ASP A 588 -10.40 -19.89 3.52
N MET A 589 -10.91 -19.81 2.30
CA MET A 589 -10.14 -20.06 1.08
C MET A 589 -10.17 -18.81 0.21
N TRP A 590 -9.06 -18.52 -0.44
CA TRP A 590 -8.88 -17.34 -1.25
C TRP A 590 -8.26 -17.73 -2.58
N LEU A 591 -8.80 -17.18 -3.66
CA LEU A 591 -8.25 -17.30 -4.99
C LEU A 591 -7.58 -15.98 -5.37
N TRP A 592 -6.37 -16.07 -5.91
CA TRP A 592 -5.71 -14.98 -6.62
C TRP A 592 -5.40 -15.42 -8.04
N ARG A 593 -5.49 -14.51 -9.01
CA ARG A 593 -5.21 -14.80 -10.42
C ARG A 593 -4.18 -13.82 -10.97
N GLN A 594 -3.24 -14.29 -11.80
CA GLN A 594 -2.07 -13.52 -12.23
C GLN A 594 -2.37 -12.44 -13.30
N GLY A 595 -3.29 -12.69 -14.24
CA GLY A 595 -3.53 -11.83 -15.42
C GLY A 595 -4.59 -10.73 -15.22
N ASN A 596 -4.75 -10.25 -14.00
CA ASN A 596 -6.05 -9.85 -13.52
C ASN A 596 -6.04 -8.50 -12.77
N CYS A 597 -6.57 -7.44 -13.41
CA CYS A 597 -6.55 -6.05 -12.91
C CYS A 597 -7.94 -5.45 -12.67
N ALA A 598 -7.99 -4.41 -11.81
CA ALA A 598 -9.21 -3.69 -11.46
C ALA A 598 -9.99 -3.22 -12.70
N LYS A 599 -11.28 -3.59 -12.80
CA LYS A 599 -12.17 -3.40 -13.98
C LYS A 599 -11.51 -3.64 -15.35
N ASN A 600 -10.52 -4.53 -15.44
CA ASN A 600 -9.70 -4.69 -16.65
C ASN A 600 -9.17 -3.35 -17.21
N CYS A 601 -8.69 -2.50 -16.30
CA CYS A 601 -8.20 -1.15 -16.58
C CYS A 601 -9.22 -0.29 -17.33
N SER A 602 -10.52 -0.58 -17.14
CA SER A 602 -11.65 0.09 -17.82
C SER A 602 -11.53 0.13 -19.35
N GLY A 603 -10.70 -0.74 -19.94
CA GLY A 603 -10.33 -0.71 -21.36
C GLY A 603 -9.47 0.49 -21.78
N ARG A 604 -8.90 1.22 -20.81
CA ARG A 604 -8.12 2.46 -20.96
C ARG A 604 -6.70 2.33 -20.40
N GLY A 605 -6.19 1.11 -20.35
CA GLY A 605 -4.84 0.82 -19.90
C GLY A 605 -4.48 -0.64 -20.11
N ASP A 606 -3.19 -0.94 -19.98
CA ASP A 606 -2.67 -2.28 -20.11
C ASP A 606 -2.57 -2.94 -18.72
N CYS A 607 -3.11 -4.15 -18.60
CA CYS A 607 -3.06 -4.92 -17.35
C CYS A 607 -1.78 -5.76 -17.28
N VAL A 608 -0.93 -5.48 -16.29
CA VAL A 608 0.33 -6.20 -16.08
C VAL A 608 0.42 -6.62 -14.61
N PHE A 609 0.38 -7.94 -14.36
CA PHE A 609 0.47 -8.54 -13.01
C PHE A 609 -0.51 -7.97 -11.95
N GLY A 610 -1.70 -7.57 -12.37
CA GLY A 610 -2.71 -6.99 -11.49
C GLY A 610 -2.64 -5.48 -11.33
N HIS A 611 -1.71 -4.82 -12.02
CA HIS A 611 -1.59 -3.36 -12.07
C HIS A 611 -2.02 -2.83 -13.43
N CYS A 612 -2.77 -1.73 -13.41
CA CYS A 612 -3.16 -1.03 -14.62
C CYS A 612 -2.15 0.05 -14.99
N TYR A 613 -1.61 -0.05 -16.20
CA TYR A 613 -0.81 0.98 -16.84
C TYR A 613 -1.74 1.81 -17.70
N CYS A 614 -2.23 2.93 -17.15
CA CYS A 614 -3.23 3.75 -17.83
C CYS A 614 -2.66 4.46 -19.04
N TYR A 615 -3.47 4.55 -20.09
CA TYR A 615 -3.17 5.37 -21.26
C TYR A 615 -3.21 6.86 -20.89
N ASP A 616 -2.51 7.69 -21.67
CA ASP A 616 -2.49 9.13 -21.48
C ASP A 616 -3.91 9.72 -21.39
N GLY A 617 -4.13 10.60 -20.40
CA GLY A 617 -5.44 11.18 -20.10
C GLY A 617 -6.27 10.37 -19.10
N TYR A 618 -5.80 9.21 -18.66
CA TYR A 618 -6.49 8.37 -17.66
C TYR A 618 -5.60 8.05 -16.47
N TYR A 619 -6.23 7.92 -15.31
CA TYR A 619 -5.53 7.57 -14.09
C TYR A 619 -6.38 6.77 -13.11
N GLY A 620 -5.73 6.34 -12.03
CA GLY A 620 -6.34 5.56 -10.95
C GLY A 620 -6.05 4.06 -11.06
N LEU A 621 -6.52 3.30 -10.07
CA LEU A 621 -6.21 1.87 -9.98
C LEU A 621 -6.76 1.03 -11.14
N ASP A 622 -7.84 1.50 -11.78
CA ASP A 622 -8.53 0.84 -12.89
C ASP A 622 -8.64 1.71 -14.14
N CYS A 623 -7.90 2.82 -14.22
CA CYS A 623 -7.94 3.79 -15.32
C CYS A 623 -9.33 4.33 -15.67
N SER A 624 -10.26 4.33 -14.70
CA SER A 624 -11.60 4.87 -14.91
C SER A 624 -11.65 6.39 -14.80
N ASN A 625 -10.68 7.01 -14.12
CA ASN A 625 -10.65 8.46 -13.92
C ASN A 625 -9.99 9.16 -15.12
N THR A 626 -10.52 10.31 -15.49
CA THR A 626 -10.00 11.17 -16.56
C THR A 626 -9.13 12.28 -15.95
N SER A 627 -7.92 12.47 -16.46
CA SER A 627 -6.99 13.47 -15.93
C SER A 627 -7.51 14.90 -16.12
N CYS A 628 -7.25 15.75 -15.12
CA CYS A 628 -7.64 17.16 -15.15
C CYS A 628 -6.52 18.07 -15.69
N PRO A 629 -6.84 19.30 -16.12
CA PRO A 629 -5.85 20.25 -16.62
C PRO A 629 -4.64 20.44 -15.70
N GLY A 630 -3.47 20.59 -16.32
CA GLY A 630 -2.20 20.67 -15.59
C GLY A 630 -1.80 19.34 -14.96
N ASP A 631 -2.24 18.22 -15.54
CA ASP A 631 -1.87 16.88 -15.10
C ASP A 631 -0.41 16.56 -15.39
N TYR A 632 0.20 15.90 -14.41
CA TYR A 632 1.47 15.24 -14.54
C TYR A 632 1.39 13.88 -13.85
N CYS A 633 1.32 12.83 -14.67
CA CYS A 633 1.31 11.45 -14.22
C CYS A 633 2.62 10.76 -14.59
N TYR A 634 3.16 9.98 -13.67
CA TYR A 634 4.26 9.06 -13.97
C TYR A 634 4.04 7.74 -13.23
N MET A 635 4.60 6.66 -13.77
CA MET A 635 4.60 5.37 -13.07
C MET A 635 5.76 5.36 -12.08
N ASP A 636 5.44 5.15 -10.81
CA ASP A 636 6.44 4.78 -9.82
C ASP A 636 6.78 3.30 -10.01
N GLU A 637 7.89 3.03 -10.68
CA GLU A 637 8.44 1.68 -10.93
C GLU A 637 8.74 0.91 -9.62
N THR A 638 8.85 1.58 -8.47
CA THR A 638 9.10 0.90 -7.18
C THR A 638 7.81 0.49 -6.49
N ALA A 639 6.81 1.36 -6.49
CA ALA A 639 5.49 1.11 -5.92
C ALA A 639 4.53 0.41 -6.89
N HIS A 640 4.87 0.34 -8.18
CA HIS A 640 4.00 -0.11 -9.27
C HIS A 640 2.63 0.60 -9.25
N THR A 641 2.65 1.90 -8.99
CA THR A 641 1.46 2.74 -8.95
C THR A 641 1.66 3.95 -9.83
N GLN A 642 0.59 4.38 -10.48
CA GLN A 642 0.58 5.64 -11.20
C GLN A 642 0.42 6.77 -10.20
N VAL A 643 1.43 7.64 -10.12
CA VAL A 643 1.39 8.84 -9.29
C VAL A 643 1.03 10.00 -10.19
N CYS A 644 -0.13 10.60 -9.94
CA CYS A 644 -0.62 11.74 -10.70
C CYS A 644 -0.76 12.97 -9.81
N THR A 645 -0.23 14.09 -10.31
CA THR A 645 -0.51 15.42 -9.78
C THR A 645 -1.44 16.11 -10.76
N HIS A 646 -2.55 16.67 -10.28
CA HIS A 646 -3.53 17.36 -11.12
C HIS A 646 -3.74 18.79 -10.64
N CYS A 647 -4.40 19.62 -11.47
CA CYS A 647 -4.74 21.00 -11.11
C CYS A 647 -3.48 21.79 -10.71
N CYS A 648 -2.41 21.54 -11.46
CA CYS A 648 -1.07 21.96 -11.15
C CYS A 648 -0.57 22.93 -12.21
N SER A 649 0.15 23.96 -11.78
CA SER A 649 0.87 24.85 -12.67
C SER A 649 2.30 25.06 -12.19
N ALA A 650 3.26 25.04 -13.12
CA ALA A 650 4.66 25.27 -12.80
C ALA A 650 5.03 26.75 -12.88
N ARG A 651 5.85 27.17 -11.89
CA ARG A 651 6.48 28.50 -11.74
C ARG A 651 5.54 29.67 -11.45
N TRP A 652 5.00 29.79 -10.23
CA TRP A 652 4.58 31.08 -9.66
C TRP A 652 4.64 31.03 -8.12
N GLU A 653 5.53 31.80 -7.51
CA GLU A 653 5.47 32.06 -6.07
C GLU A 653 4.40 33.14 -5.84
N HIS A 654 3.30 32.80 -5.17
CA HIS A 654 2.23 33.75 -4.86
C HIS A 654 2.64 34.74 -3.77
N ALA A 655 3.56 35.65 -4.07
CA ALA A 655 3.83 36.78 -3.19
C ALA A 655 2.72 37.83 -3.36
N ASP A 656 2.16 38.32 -2.26
CA ASP A 656 1.06 39.29 -2.22
C ASP A 656 1.34 40.64 -2.93
N ASN A 657 2.53 40.83 -3.53
CA ASN A 657 2.94 42.08 -4.15
C ASN A 657 3.35 41.99 -5.63
N GLN A 658 3.02 40.90 -6.32
CA GLN A 658 3.39 40.76 -7.74
C GLN A 658 2.52 41.61 -8.67
N SER A 659 3.15 42.14 -9.71
CA SER A 659 2.53 42.95 -10.77
C SER A 659 2.38 42.11 -12.03
N TYR A 660 1.28 42.30 -12.77
CA TYR A 660 0.98 41.56 -14.00
C TYR A 660 2.12 41.67 -15.02
N ALA A 661 2.63 40.53 -15.50
CA ALA A 661 3.63 40.46 -16.55
C ALA A 661 2.97 40.05 -17.89
N ARG A 662 3.02 40.97 -18.86
CA ARG A 662 2.37 40.79 -20.16
C ARG A 662 3.14 39.74 -20.99
N ARG A 663 2.42 38.75 -21.56
CA ARG A 663 2.90 37.66 -22.46
C ARG A 663 3.50 36.42 -21.79
N GLU A 664 3.23 36.20 -20.51
CA GLU A 664 3.65 34.97 -19.86
C GLU A 664 2.77 33.78 -20.27
N ARG A 665 3.37 32.58 -20.25
CA ARG A 665 2.73 31.33 -20.67
C ARG A 665 2.71 30.36 -19.51
N LYS A 666 1.64 29.59 -19.41
CA LYS A 666 1.52 28.46 -18.48
C LYS A 666 2.58 27.42 -18.81
N VAL A 667 3.32 26.98 -17.79
CA VAL A 667 4.26 25.86 -17.91
C VAL A 667 3.58 24.63 -17.28
N PRO A 668 3.44 23.52 -18.03
CA PRO A 668 2.93 22.28 -17.47
C PRO A 668 3.80 21.77 -16.32
N CYS A 669 3.17 21.13 -15.33
CA CYS A 669 3.90 20.44 -14.28
C CYS A 669 4.67 19.25 -14.86
N GLY A 670 5.81 18.92 -14.24
CA GLY A 670 6.67 17.84 -14.72
C GLY A 670 7.81 17.54 -13.75
N PRO A 671 8.64 16.53 -14.04
CA PRO A 671 9.68 16.10 -13.11
C PRO A 671 10.77 17.17 -12.89
N ALA A 672 10.98 18.04 -13.87
CA ALA A 672 11.90 19.18 -13.77
C ALA A 672 11.28 20.44 -13.13
N ASN A 673 9.94 20.52 -13.05
CA ASN A 673 9.22 21.65 -12.49
C ASN A 673 8.04 21.13 -11.66
N ALA A 674 8.28 20.93 -10.34
CA ALA A 674 7.30 20.32 -9.45
C ALA A 674 5.95 21.07 -9.39
N GLY A 675 5.95 22.39 -9.62
CA GLY A 675 4.77 23.23 -9.63
C GLY A 675 4.02 23.28 -8.30
N GLU A 676 2.90 24.01 -8.27
CA GLU A 676 1.98 24.04 -7.14
C GLU A 676 0.60 23.59 -7.59
N SER A 677 -0.03 22.71 -6.79
CA SER A 677 -1.40 22.29 -6.98
C SER A 677 -2.30 23.07 -6.03
N HIS A 678 -3.29 23.77 -6.59
CA HIS A 678 -4.24 24.59 -5.84
C HIS A 678 -5.67 24.07 -5.97
N GLY A 679 -5.85 22.83 -6.41
CA GLY A 679 -7.15 22.21 -6.55
C GLY A 679 -7.09 20.70 -6.47
N ILE A 680 -8.26 20.09 -6.44
CA ILE A 680 -8.43 18.63 -6.46
C ILE A 680 -9.15 18.29 -7.77
N CYS A 681 -8.62 17.32 -8.51
CA CYS A 681 -9.25 16.81 -9.73
C CYS A 681 -10.49 16.02 -9.37
N ASP A 682 -11.57 16.22 -10.13
CA ASP A 682 -12.85 15.54 -9.89
C ASP A 682 -13.01 14.18 -10.57
N GLY A 683 -11.95 13.68 -11.23
CA GLY A 683 -11.96 12.41 -11.96
C GLY A 683 -12.73 12.43 -13.28
N PHE A 684 -13.40 13.54 -13.63
CA PHE A 684 -14.08 13.78 -14.91
C PHE A 684 -13.33 14.78 -15.80
N GLY A 685 -12.14 15.19 -15.39
CA GLY A 685 -11.32 16.16 -16.10
C GLY A 685 -11.59 17.62 -15.69
N SER A 686 -12.26 17.88 -14.57
CA SER A 686 -12.46 19.24 -14.04
C SER A 686 -11.79 19.44 -12.67
N CYS A 687 -11.14 20.61 -12.49
CA CYS A 687 -10.50 20.95 -11.23
C CYS A 687 -11.42 21.70 -10.27
N GLN A 688 -11.45 21.26 -9.02
CA GLN A 688 -12.09 21.97 -7.91
C GLN A 688 -11.03 22.81 -7.18
N CYS A 689 -11.04 24.12 -7.41
CA CYS A 689 -10.01 25.02 -6.90
C CYS A 689 -10.22 25.39 -5.44
N ARG A 690 -9.12 25.40 -4.67
CA ARG A 690 -9.06 25.96 -3.33
C ARG A 690 -9.18 27.48 -3.44
N PRO A 691 -10.05 28.15 -2.68
CA PRO A 691 -10.09 29.61 -2.70
C PRO A 691 -8.76 30.25 -2.28
N PRO A 692 -8.35 31.39 -2.87
CA PRO A 692 -9.05 32.16 -3.90
C PRO A 692 -8.60 31.79 -5.33
N PHE A 693 -8.25 30.54 -5.65
CA PHE A 693 -7.83 30.16 -7.00
C PHE A 693 -9.02 29.86 -7.90
N LEU A 694 -8.88 30.19 -9.19
CA LEU A 694 -9.87 30.08 -10.26
C LEU A 694 -9.23 29.49 -11.52
N THR A 695 -10.01 29.37 -12.60
CA THR A 695 -9.70 28.75 -13.90
C THR A 695 -9.68 27.21 -13.90
N GLU A 696 -9.71 26.62 -15.10
CA GLU A 696 -9.82 25.16 -15.29
C GLU A 696 -8.68 24.34 -14.66
N ASP A 697 -7.53 24.97 -14.40
CA ASP A 697 -6.31 24.37 -13.81
C ASP A 697 -5.92 24.98 -12.45
N CYS A 698 -6.78 25.81 -11.85
CA CYS A 698 -6.52 26.48 -10.57
C CYS A 698 -5.24 27.31 -10.51
N SER A 699 -4.80 27.85 -11.64
CA SER A 699 -3.53 28.58 -11.73
C SER A 699 -3.66 30.08 -11.46
N VAL A 700 -4.87 30.64 -11.50
CA VAL A 700 -5.08 32.08 -11.38
C VAL A 700 -5.73 32.43 -10.05
N ARG A 701 -5.15 33.38 -9.31
CA ARG A 701 -5.73 33.93 -8.08
C ARG A 701 -6.85 34.94 -8.41
N ASP A 702 -7.97 34.86 -7.72
CA ASP A 702 -9.12 35.76 -7.78
C ASP A 702 -8.79 37.19 -7.31
N CYS A 703 -9.63 38.15 -7.68
CA CYS A 703 -9.41 39.56 -7.42
C CYS A 703 -9.49 39.82 -5.91
N PRO A 704 -8.60 40.66 -5.36
CA PRO A 704 -8.66 41.03 -3.95
C PRO A 704 -10.00 41.70 -3.64
N ASP A 705 -10.66 41.21 -2.57
CA ASP A 705 -11.91 41.72 -2.01
C ASP A 705 -13.05 41.95 -3.03
N GLY A 706 -13.07 41.19 -4.14
CA GLY A 706 -14.07 41.36 -5.20
C GLY A 706 -14.09 42.76 -5.79
N CYS A 707 -12.92 43.43 -5.85
CA CYS A 707 -12.78 44.82 -6.28
C CYS A 707 -13.62 45.80 -5.43
N ASN A 708 -13.93 45.44 -4.18
CA ASN A 708 -14.77 46.19 -3.25
C ASN A 708 -16.14 46.63 -3.83
N GLY A 709 -16.61 45.95 -4.90
CA GLY A 709 -17.81 46.34 -5.64
C GLY A 709 -17.71 47.65 -6.44
N ASN A 710 -16.52 48.25 -6.57
CA ASN A 710 -16.28 49.51 -7.29
C ASN A 710 -15.51 49.31 -8.61
N GLY A 711 -15.78 48.20 -9.28
CA GLY A 711 -15.13 47.81 -10.52
C GLY A 711 -15.50 46.38 -10.90
N TYR A 712 -14.91 45.90 -12.00
CA TYR A 712 -15.06 44.51 -12.43
C TYR A 712 -13.71 43.76 -12.42
N CYS A 713 -13.76 42.46 -12.13
CA CYS A 713 -12.56 41.62 -12.12
C CYS A 713 -12.24 41.10 -13.53
N SER A 714 -11.03 41.37 -14.02
CA SER A 714 -10.50 40.80 -15.26
C SER A 714 -9.60 39.62 -14.94
N VAL A 715 -10.05 38.41 -15.26
CA VAL A 715 -9.33 37.17 -14.98
C VAL A 715 -8.33 36.90 -16.10
N GLU A 716 -7.05 37.17 -15.85
CA GLU A 716 -5.95 36.91 -16.78
C GLU A 716 -4.84 36.14 -16.02
N PHE A 717 -4.08 35.28 -16.69
CA PHE A 717 -2.91 34.62 -16.07
C PHE A 717 -1.74 35.60 -15.95
N PRO A 718 -0.94 35.60 -14.86
CA PRO A 718 -0.98 34.69 -13.69
C PRO A 718 -1.85 35.17 -12.51
N VAL A 719 -2.35 36.40 -12.54
CA VAL A 719 -3.21 36.98 -11.48
C VAL A 719 -4.35 37.78 -12.10
N SER A 720 -5.54 37.68 -11.52
CA SER A 720 -6.65 38.55 -11.89
C SER A 720 -6.43 40.00 -11.42
N ARG A 721 -7.00 40.96 -12.15
CA ARG A 721 -6.87 42.40 -11.84
C ARG A 721 -8.23 43.09 -11.77
N CYS A 722 -8.37 43.99 -10.81
CA CYS A 722 -9.53 44.87 -10.74
C CYS A 722 -9.42 46.01 -11.74
N VAL A 723 -10.42 46.14 -12.60
CA VAL A 723 -10.62 47.32 -13.45
C VAL A 723 -11.63 48.20 -12.74
N CYS A 724 -11.13 49.28 -12.12
CA CYS A 724 -11.94 50.15 -11.28
C CYS A 724 -12.89 51.03 -12.10
N ASP A 725 -14.08 51.25 -11.54
CA ASP A 725 -15.03 52.20 -12.06
C ASP A 725 -14.47 53.64 -11.94
N PRO A 726 -14.95 54.59 -12.78
CA PRO A 726 -14.50 55.97 -12.73
C PRO A 726 -14.57 56.57 -11.31
N GLY A 727 -13.47 57.15 -10.84
CA GLY A 727 -13.36 57.73 -9.50
C GLY A 727 -12.79 56.78 -8.43
N TRP A 728 -12.49 55.54 -8.77
CA TRP A 728 -11.80 54.58 -7.91
C TRP A 728 -10.45 54.15 -8.50
N THR A 729 -9.52 53.81 -7.61
CA THR A 729 -8.16 53.36 -7.91
C THR A 729 -7.68 52.44 -6.78
N GLY A 730 -6.45 51.94 -6.90
CA GLY A 730 -5.91 50.93 -5.98
C GLY A 730 -6.12 49.51 -6.49
N ARG A 731 -5.42 48.54 -5.90
CA ARG A 731 -5.36 47.15 -6.37
C ARG A 731 -6.72 46.44 -6.25
N ALA A 732 -7.51 46.81 -5.25
CA ALA A 732 -8.84 46.28 -4.98
C ALA A 732 -9.94 47.33 -5.22
N CYS A 733 -9.65 48.44 -5.91
CA CYS A 733 -10.59 49.57 -6.06
C CYS A 733 -11.12 50.11 -4.73
N ASP A 734 -10.24 50.14 -3.73
CA ASP A 734 -10.48 50.57 -2.35
C ASP A 734 -10.21 52.08 -2.15
N THR A 735 -9.49 52.71 -3.08
CA THR A 735 -9.07 54.10 -2.96
C THR A 735 -9.88 54.98 -3.89
N ARG A 736 -10.55 56.02 -3.37
CA ARG A 736 -11.20 57.03 -4.21
C ARG A 736 -10.19 58.02 -4.77
N LEU A 737 -10.25 58.25 -6.09
CA LEU A 737 -9.50 59.30 -6.76
C LEU A 737 -10.09 60.67 -6.39
N CYS A 738 -9.24 61.59 -5.97
CA CYS A 738 -9.65 62.98 -5.84
C CYS A 738 -9.64 63.68 -7.21
N LEU A 739 -10.62 64.55 -7.41
CA LEU A 739 -10.74 65.38 -8.60
C LEU A 739 -9.43 66.18 -8.81
N ASN A 740 -8.87 66.13 -10.02
CA ASN A 740 -7.60 66.75 -10.44
C ASN A 740 -6.42 66.57 -9.46
N ASN A 741 -6.36 65.46 -8.72
CA ASN A 741 -5.31 65.20 -7.72
C ASN A 741 -5.12 66.38 -6.74
N CYS A 742 -6.22 67.06 -6.39
CA CYS A 742 -6.22 68.24 -5.52
C CYS A 742 -5.29 69.37 -5.99
N THR A 743 -5.10 69.47 -7.32
CA THR A 743 -4.20 70.44 -7.95
C THR A 743 -2.84 70.47 -7.25
N TYR A 744 -2.26 69.27 -7.00
CA TYR A 744 -1.02 69.11 -6.23
C TYR A 744 0.06 70.13 -6.68
N PRO A 745 0.67 70.88 -5.73
CA PRO A 745 0.69 70.68 -4.27
C PRO A 745 -0.36 71.48 -3.46
N ASN A 746 -1.43 71.98 -4.10
CA ASN A 746 -2.40 72.88 -3.45
C ASN A 746 -3.34 72.18 -2.45
N GLY A 747 -3.36 70.85 -2.42
CA GLY A 747 -4.15 70.06 -1.49
C GLY A 747 -3.64 68.63 -1.38
N VAL A 748 -4.01 67.96 -0.31
CA VAL A 748 -3.77 66.53 -0.11
C VAL A 748 -5.09 65.78 -0.26
N CYS A 749 -5.09 64.72 -1.06
CA CYS A 749 -6.24 63.86 -1.23
C CYS A 749 -6.47 62.99 0.01
N VAL A 750 -7.64 63.08 0.63
CA VAL A 750 -8.01 62.27 1.80
C VAL A 750 -9.42 61.69 1.57
N GLY A 751 -9.50 60.38 1.35
CA GLY A 751 -10.78 59.67 1.20
C GLY A 751 -11.62 60.09 -0.04
N GLY A 752 -10.99 60.50 -1.13
CA GLY A 752 -11.67 61.01 -2.32
C GLY A 752 -12.10 62.48 -2.25
N ARG A 753 -11.74 63.19 -1.17
CA ARG A 753 -11.97 64.63 -1.02
C ARG A 753 -10.65 65.37 -0.86
N CYS A 754 -10.55 66.55 -1.47
CA CYS A 754 -9.34 67.37 -1.37
C CYS A 754 -9.32 68.19 -0.09
N ASN A 755 -8.27 67.98 0.71
CA ASN A 755 -7.96 68.83 1.85
C ASN A 755 -6.96 69.90 1.40
N CYS A 756 -7.48 71.07 1.03
CA CYS A 756 -6.69 72.15 0.48
C CYS A 756 -5.76 72.80 1.51
N THR A 757 -4.52 73.07 1.10
CA THR A 757 -3.47 73.67 1.90
C THR A 757 -3.60 75.19 1.95
N PHE A 758 -2.88 75.79 2.90
CA PHE A 758 -2.81 77.23 3.06
C PHE A 758 -1.61 77.80 2.31
N LEU A 759 -1.84 78.86 1.55
CA LEU A 759 -0.79 79.66 0.93
C LEU A 759 -0.05 80.44 2.03
N GLN A 760 1.26 80.21 2.22
CA GLN A 760 2.05 80.98 3.18
C GLN A 760 2.39 82.36 2.63
N ASN A 761 2.47 83.37 3.50
CA ASN A 761 2.84 84.72 3.10
C ASN A 761 4.31 84.73 2.61
N PRO A 762 4.59 85.20 1.38
CA PRO A 762 5.93 85.20 0.80
C PRO A 762 6.95 86.05 1.58
N TYR A 763 6.48 86.99 2.41
CA TYR A 763 7.32 87.89 3.21
C TYR A 763 7.43 87.48 4.68
N ASN A 764 6.57 86.57 5.17
CA ASN A 764 6.66 86.01 6.52
C ASN A 764 6.03 84.61 6.58
N ARG A 765 6.86 83.56 6.61
CA ARG A 765 6.43 82.15 6.62
C ARG A 765 5.64 81.71 7.86
N SER A 766 5.54 82.56 8.88
CA SER A 766 4.69 82.30 10.07
C SER A 766 3.25 82.79 9.91
N MET A 767 2.91 83.48 8.81
CA MET A 767 1.57 84.03 8.55
C MET A 767 0.96 83.39 7.29
N VAL A 768 -0.30 82.96 7.40
CA VAL A 768 -1.08 82.41 6.28
C VAL A 768 -1.68 83.55 5.45
N TRP A 769 -1.52 83.51 4.13
CA TRP A 769 -2.08 84.48 3.19
C TRP A 769 -3.55 84.17 2.87
N ALA A 770 -3.85 82.95 2.43
CA ALA A 770 -5.21 82.48 2.13
C ALA A 770 -5.23 80.94 1.97
N ARG A 771 -6.41 80.32 1.97
CA ARG A 771 -6.56 78.87 1.73
C ARG A 771 -6.95 78.62 0.27
N TYR A 772 -6.41 77.57 -0.33
CA TYR A 772 -6.99 77.05 -1.58
C TYR A 772 -8.41 76.51 -1.31
N GLU A 773 -9.31 76.72 -2.25
CA GLU A 773 -10.72 76.34 -2.20
C GLU A 773 -11.15 75.69 -3.53
N GLY A 774 -12.37 75.15 -3.55
CA GLY A 774 -12.87 74.28 -4.62
C GLY A 774 -12.70 72.80 -4.30
N ASP A 775 -13.46 71.95 -5.00
CA ASP A 775 -13.47 70.50 -4.77
C ASP A 775 -12.12 69.84 -5.12
N ASP A 776 -11.26 70.53 -5.87
CA ASP A 776 -9.91 70.12 -6.28
C ASP A 776 -8.80 71.13 -5.90
N CYS A 777 -9.07 72.11 -5.03
CA CYS A 777 -8.09 73.13 -4.60
C CYS A 777 -7.51 73.99 -5.74
N SER A 778 -8.29 74.23 -6.80
CA SER A 778 -7.86 74.93 -8.00
C SER A 778 -7.78 76.46 -7.87
N TYR A 779 -8.43 77.08 -6.86
CA TYR A 779 -8.45 78.54 -6.73
C TYR A 779 -8.29 79.03 -5.28
N VAL A 780 -8.08 80.34 -5.10
CA VAL A 780 -8.01 81.04 -3.81
C VAL A 780 -8.93 82.25 -3.89
N LEU A 781 -9.79 82.46 -2.89
CA LEU A 781 -10.58 83.69 -2.81
C LEU A 781 -9.70 84.85 -2.32
N PRO A 782 -9.55 85.95 -3.07
CA PRO A 782 -8.83 87.13 -2.58
C PRO A 782 -9.63 87.83 -1.48
N TYR A 783 -8.95 88.33 -0.45
CA TYR A 783 -9.50 89.15 0.63
C TYR A 783 -10.36 90.30 0.06
N ALA A 784 -11.68 90.18 0.15
CA ALA A 784 -12.58 91.31 0.00
C ALA A 784 -12.58 92.09 1.33
N GLY A 785 -11.97 93.27 1.33
CA GLY A 785 -12.05 94.20 2.45
C GLY A 785 -13.52 94.47 2.80
N ALA A 786 -13.85 94.30 4.08
CA ALA A 786 -15.17 94.53 4.63
C ALA A 786 -15.61 95.99 4.37
N GLY A 787 -16.53 96.18 3.42
CA GLY A 787 -17.43 97.32 3.38
C GLY A 787 -18.73 96.94 4.09
N SER A 788 -19.08 97.69 5.13
CA SER A 788 -20.31 97.50 5.92
C SER A 788 -21.59 97.52 5.07
N PRO A 789 -22.67 96.87 5.55
CA PRO A 789 -23.81 96.46 4.75
C PRO A 789 -24.88 97.57 4.69
N ALA A 790 -25.17 98.07 3.50
CA ALA A 790 -26.40 98.81 3.24
C ALA A 790 -26.79 98.66 1.77
N ALA A 791 -28.03 98.22 1.54
CA ALA A 791 -28.70 97.96 0.25
C ALA A 791 -28.53 96.53 -0.30
N GLY A 792 -29.47 95.67 0.08
CA GLY A 792 -29.59 94.30 -0.44
C GLY A 792 -30.66 93.44 0.23
N TRP A 793 -31.39 93.98 1.22
CA TRP A 793 -32.60 93.37 1.81
C TRP A 793 -33.82 93.33 0.85
N ALA A 794 -33.61 93.39 -0.46
CA ALA A 794 -34.70 93.43 -1.45
C ALA A 794 -34.69 92.30 -2.49
N ALA A 795 -33.77 91.32 -2.42
CA ALA A 795 -33.72 90.23 -3.43
C ALA A 795 -33.77 88.80 -2.87
N LEU A 796 -33.77 88.61 -1.54
CA LEU A 796 -33.88 87.27 -0.92
C LEU A 796 -35.30 86.90 -0.46
N ALA A 797 -36.26 87.81 -0.58
CA ALA A 797 -37.68 87.54 -0.29
C ALA A 797 -38.47 87.04 -1.51
N ALA A 798 -37.89 87.01 -2.71
CA ALA A 798 -38.58 86.63 -3.94
C ALA A 798 -38.35 85.17 -4.41
N CYS A 799 -37.41 84.43 -3.82
CA CYS A 799 -37.13 83.03 -4.20
C CYS A 799 -37.67 81.97 -3.21
N LEU A 800 -38.23 82.36 -2.07
CA LEU A 800 -38.87 81.44 -1.12
C LEU A 800 -40.40 81.33 -1.28
N ALA A 801 -41.00 82.02 -2.24
CA ALA A 801 -42.44 81.95 -2.52
C ALA A 801 -42.84 81.09 -3.73
N ALA A 802 -41.89 80.49 -4.46
CA ALA A 802 -42.19 79.66 -5.66
C ALA A 802 -41.89 78.16 -5.51
N ALA A 803 -41.59 77.69 -4.30
CA ALA A 803 -41.31 76.27 -4.01
C ALA A 803 -42.42 75.55 -3.20
N ALA A 804 -43.60 76.17 -3.05
CA ALA A 804 -44.76 75.57 -2.36
C ALA A 804 -45.94 75.21 -3.29
N ALA A 805 -45.82 75.34 -4.62
CA ALA A 805 -46.96 75.17 -5.54
C ALA A 805 -46.68 74.34 -6.80
N ALA A 806 -45.79 73.34 -6.75
CA ALA A 806 -45.62 72.39 -7.85
C ALA A 806 -45.59 70.91 -7.41
N ALA A 807 -46.18 70.62 -6.25
CA ALA A 807 -46.68 69.28 -5.92
C ALA A 807 -48.10 69.13 -6.48
N SER A 808 -48.27 68.99 -7.80
CA SER A 808 -49.38 68.24 -8.38
C SER A 808 -49.22 68.08 -9.90
N ARG A 809 -49.33 66.82 -10.38
CA ARG A 809 -49.52 66.40 -11.79
C ARG A 809 -48.27 66.57 -12.66
N GLY A 810 -47.70 65.57 -13.33
CA GLY A 810 -48.10 64.21 -13.65
C GLY A 810 -47.49 63.87 -15.02
N GLY A 811 -46.89 62.69 -15.16
CA GLY A 811 -46.81 62.00 -16.45
C GLY A 811 -45.67 62.31 -17.43
N THR A 812 -44.74 61.34 -17.49
CA THR A 812 -44.16 60.70 -18.69
C THR A 812 -43.14 61.39 -19.62
N ARG A 813 -42.00 60.70 -19.71
CA ARG A 813 -41.12 60.43 -20.88
C ARG A 813 -40.17 61.53 -21.38
N GLY A 814 -38.89 61.32 -21.05
CA GLY A 814 -37.83 61.03 -22.02
C GLY A 814 -37.17 62.20 -22.74
N ALA A 815 -35.90 62.47 -22.41
CA ALA A 815 -34.91 62.96 -23.37
C ALA A 815 -33.46 62.71 -22.87
N PRO A 816 -32.52 62.35 -23.78
CA PRO A 816 -31.09 62.28 -23.52
C PRO A 816 -30.33 63.57 -23.94
N SER A 817 -29.11 63.68 -23.41
CA SER A 817 -27.85 64.19 -23.99
C SER A 817 -27.76 65.52 -24.77
N GLU A 818 -26.80 66.32 -24.27
CA GLU A 818 -25.76 67.10 -24.98
C GLU A 818 -26.07 68.49 -25.59
N CYS A 819 -25.51 69.49 -24.89
CA CYS A 819 -24.40 70.38 -25.31
C CYS A 819 -24.38 70.96 -26.73
N ALA A 820 -24.66 72.27 -26.80
CA ALA A 820 -24.00 73.27 -27.65
C ALA A 820 -24.18 74.62 -26.93
N GLY A 821 -23.28 75.61 -26.92
CA GLY A 821 -22.04 75.87 -27.65
C GLY A 821 -21.79 77.38 -27.62
N GLY A 822 -20.58 77.80 -28.03
CA GLY A 822 -20.29 79.16 -28.51
C GLY A 822 -19.74 80.17 -27.48
N ARG A 823 -18.98 81.19 -27.87
CA ARG A 823 -18.13 81.50 -29.04
C ARG A 823 -17.46 82.86 -28.73
N GLY A 824 -16.28 83.10 -29.29
CA GLY A 824 -15.71 84.44 -29.57
C GLY A 824 -14.71 84.97 -28.52
N GLY A 825 -13.55 85.54 -28.85
CA GLY A 825 -12.95 85.86 -30.14
C GLY A 825 -11.91 87.00 -30.01
N ARG A 826 -10.78 86.84 -30.71
CA ARG A 826 -9.83 87.84 -31.25
C ARG A 826 -8.90 88.65 -30.32
N SER A 827 -7.59 88.41 -30.50
CA SER A 827 -6.56 89.29 -31.12
C SER A 827 -5.19 88.66 -30.81
N GLY A 828 -4.19 88.45 -31.67
CA GLY A 828 -3.87 89.02 -32.97
C GLY A 828 -2.43 89.56 -32.91
N SER A 829 -1.42 88.75 -33.28
CA SER A 829 -0.15 89.21 -33.88
C SER A 829 0.73 88.01 -34.26
N ALA A 830 1.23 88.06 -35.49
CA ALA A 830 2.08 87.07 -36.14
C ALA A 830 3.47 87.68 -36.37
N LEU A 831 4.52 86.85 -36.32
CA LEU A 831 5.88 86.93 -36.92
C LEU A 831 6.53 85.58 -36.51
N GLY A 832 7.15 84.71 -37.31
CA GLY A 832 7.75 84.79 -38.64
C GLY A 832 9.20 84.25 -38.56
N GLY A 833 9.49 83.11 -39.20
CA GLY A 833 10.85 82.54 -39.42
C GLY A 833 11.27 81.45 -38.43
N GLY A 834 11.92 80.34 -38.78
CA GLY A 834 12.58 79.91 -40.01
C GLY A 834 13.95 79.31 -39.68
N GLY A 835 14.16 78.02 -39.99
CA GLY A 835 15.48 77.45 -40.34
C GLY A 835 16.26 76.65 -39.27
N GLY A 836 16.80 75.50 -39.72
CA GLY A 836 18.18 75.10 -39.41
C GLY A 836 18.42 73.84 -38.55
N HIS A 837 18.67 72.70 -39.22
CA HIS A 837 19.72 71.73 -38.81
C HIS A 837 21.12 72.39 -38.89
N PRO A 838 22.27 71.83 -38.40
CA PRO A 838 22.64 70.42 -38.13
C PRO A 838 23.38 70.24 -36.76
N GLY A 839 23.72 69.06 -36.23
CA GLY A 839 24.81 68.15 -36.61
C GLY A 839 26.04 68.25 -35.66
N GLY A 840 26.57 67.11 -35.20
CA GLY A 840 28.01 66.94 -34.95
C GLY A 840 28.50 66.62 -33.53
N GLY A 841 29.17 65.45 -33.41
CA GLY A 841 30.38 65.17 -32.60
C GLY A 841 30.23 65.17 -31.08
N GLY A 842 30.82 64.25 -30.29
CA GLY A 842 31.97 63.38 -30.51
C GLY A 842 32.84 63.41 -29.24
N ALA A 843 33.63 62.36 -29.10
CA ALA A 843 34.80 62.20 -28.21
C ALA A 843 34.64 61.57 -26.82
N ALA A 844 35.57 60.64 -26.61
CA ALA A 844 35.83 59.74 -25.51
C ALA A 844 36.81 60.34 -24.48
N LEU A 845 37.21 59.48 -23.52
CA LEU A 845 38.39 59.44 -22.62
C LEU A 845 37.89 59.20 -21.18
N GLY A 846 38.45 58.33 -20.33
CA GLY A 846 39.63 57.47 -20.34
C GLY A 846 40.11 57.26 -18.89
N GLY A 847 40.49 56.02 -18.52
CA GLY A 847 41.35 55.64 -17.38
C GLY A 847 40.83 55.88 -15.95
N ALA A 848 41.36 55.31 -14.86
CA ALA A 848 42.23 54.17 -14.58
C ALA A 848 42.28 53.96 -13.04
N GLU A 849 42.53 52.73 -12.62
CA GLU A 849 43.33 52.27 -11.45
C GLU A 849 42.93 52.42 -9.96
N GLU A 850 43.21 51.28 -9.29
CA GLU A 850 43.80 51.02 -7.95
C GLU A 850 42.99 50.94 -6.63
N SER A 851 42.93 49.69 -6.11
CA SER A 851 43.44 49.20 -4.80
C SER A 851 42.99 49.88 -3.48
N ALA A 852 42.38 49.10 -2.56
CA ALA A 852 43.04 48.68 -1.31
C ALA A 852 42.16 47.83 -0.37
N ASP A 853 42.88 46.94 0.30
CA ASP A 853 42.62 46.00 1.40
C ASP A 853 41.94 46.59 2.67
N SER A 854 41.08 45.82 3.36
CA SER A 854 41.13 45.72 4.82
C SER A 854 40.31 44.55 5.41
N ARG A 855 40.97 43.88 6.35
CA ARG A 855 40.56 42.74 7.21
C ARG A 855 39.52 43.11 8.28
N ARG A 856 38.66 42.16 8.69
CA ARG A 856 38.65 41.50 10.03
C ARG A 856 37.40 40.63 10.34
N ARG A 857 37.67 39.33 10.54
CA ARG A 857 37.33 38.41 11.66
C ARG A 857 35.96 38.44 12.38
N ARG A 858 35.29 37.28 12.40
CA ARG A 858 34.95 36.33 13.52
C ARG A 858 33.69 35.52 13.10
N GLY A 859 33.49 34.22 13.32
CA GLY A 859 34.21 33.10 13.94
C GLY A 859 33.51 31.79 13.52
N THR A 860 34.23 30.66 13.35
CA THR A 860 34.19 29.42 14.19
C THR A 860 32.85 28.65 14.13
N ALA A 861 32.74 27.34 13.85
CA ALA A 861 33.55 26.16 14.19
C ALA A 861 33.10 24.99 13.27
N THR A 862 33.96 24.29 12.51
CA THR A 862 34.76 23.08 12.84
C THR A 862 33.96 21.85 13.32
N GLY A 863 33.97 20.76 12.52
CA GLY A 863 34.03 19.37 13.04
C GLY A 863 35.43 19.09 13.65
N PRO A 864 35.95 17.85 13.77
CA PRO A 864 35.48 16.57 13.23
C PRO A 864 35.78 15.32 14.13
N ASN A 865 35.70 14.12 13.52
CA ASN A 865 36.61 12.96 13.68
C ASN A 865 36.41 11.87 14.76
N SER A 866 36.07 10.67 14.25
CA SER A 866 36.83 9.38 14.32
C SER A 866 37.65 9.01 15.57
N ALA A 867 37.40 7.81 16.12
CA ALA A 867 38.22 6.59 15.94
C ALA A 867 38.18 5.63 17.16
N LEU A 868 38.20 4.32 16.85
CA LEU A 868 38.81 3.20 17.58
C LEU A 868 38.41 2.88 19.03
N GLY A 869 38.03 1.60 19.22
CA GLY A 869 37.85 0.87 20.48
C GLY A 869 37.39 -0.55 20.19
#